data_AF-A0A812ZWL5-F1
#
_entry.id   AF-A0A812ZWL5-F1
#
_cell.length_a   1.000
_cell.length_b   1.000
_cell.length_c   1.000
_cell.angle_alpha   90.00
_cell.angle_beta   90.00
_cell.angle_gamma   90.00
#
_symmetry.space_group_name_H-M   'P 1'
#
loop_
_entity.id
_entity.type
_entity.pdbx_description
1 polymer ?
#
loop_
_entity_poly.entity_id
_entity_poly.type
_entity_poly.pdbx_seq_one_letter_code
_entity_poly.pdbx_strand_id
1 'polypeptide(L)'
;MPASTVFIWNELFENISVPAQASCTRAIRTAQAVVKDLGEEKAGEIGGLLRLSKCSTKNPERDAHSVLSKRLGLALDIPIRTISVTSEECEDSDTTHLEIQRLSLVDWASLLLKTNTWHILAGLLKPDAKRERCIWTAFWKAYETLEPAHPVFAMARSNQIDLSTNSANRKSVKKPYLKMKLNYKGHTYCSRMLAGVLPKRLYQDNDEVFQALLRATCEDARTMISDGVLSNTGDRHWIACLSTVGDWPFLQKAGGLTRTFNNVVKRVDQVASGICHWCDCGPDSLPFERFSTRRPDWMGTLFTTSPFLQSPASSVIPHAPGKLASTFQFDLFHNWHLGVGRNFSGSALVLLSDLHDGNVEERFAQVTIQYKDWCKRTGHSPIMSKIHKDNIQWGSTSEFPTGTWFKGGVTTNMVLFFEDCKDLSDEPLFRLAIQAAQAINEFLKLLYSSDVWLPPAVARRAAELLFRFLRRYEACARLAFQESRTLFVLQPKLHTLQHAAVVLLQRANASLEALNPLVFASQMSEDFVGRQSRLSRRVAPQQAIKRVIERYLQAAYSEFVASGYFVLPAARHDSLQSGIAERNDYPRCKSNSQSAPCMEVLHKELLTAAGVASLGGMMAVHGPWPSLEGLTSLEWACLAVVFTVARCLLTQKVMSPAQGRRPGALIVSKLVLLAAFTVGIELSLYNEWHGFWSIPWLPRPGPVFRLVAVIGICDACSVIGTTRLIQITSAAFGALLVPFHTVTLLPIESLNSSISVINWLGLVLCVTSAVMYFKARQSTAEHPAGYSTLPPH
;
A
#
# COMPACT_ATOMS: atom_id res chain seq x y z
N MET A 1 -28.68 -19.67 -19.92
CA MET A 1 -27.70 -19.99 -18.85
C MET A 1 -27.77 -18.88 -17.82
N PRO A 2 -27.83 -19.15 -16.50
CA PRO A 2 -28.03 -18.10 -15.51
C PRO A 2 -26.72 -17.32 -15.28
N ALA A 3 -26.84 -15.99 -15.26
CA ALA A 3 -25.76 -15.02 -15.01
C ALA A 3 -25.04 -15.18 -13.65
N SER A 4 -25.55 -16.06 -12.78
CA SER A 4 -24.93 -16.39 -11.49
C SER A 4 -23.63 -17.19 -11.62
N THR A 5 -23.42 -17.95 -12.70
CA THR A 5 -22.19 -18.72 -12.90
C THR A 5 -21.01 -17.84 -13.34
N VAL A 6 -21.27 -16.72 -14.03
CA VAL A 6 -20.26 -15.72 -14.44
C VAL A 6 -19.87 -14.80 -13.28
N PHE A 7 -20.75 -14.62 -12.29
CA PHE A 7 -20.46 -13.78 -11.12
C PHE A 7 -19.49 -14.44 -10.13
N ILE A 8 -19.59 -15.76 -9.97
CA ILE A 8 -18.63 -16.57 -9.21
C ILE A 8 -17.23 -16.46 -9.85
N TRP A 9 -17.16 -16.25 -11.16
CA TRP A 9 -15.95 -16.20 -11.97
C TRP A 9 -15.10 -14.92 -11.78
N ASN A 10 -15.69 -13.76 -11.49
CA ASN A 10 -14.90 -12.55 -11.22
C ASN A 10 -14.32 -12.55 -9.81
N GLU A 11 -15.08 -12.98 -8.80
CA GLU A 11 -14.53 -13.18 -7.45
C GLU A 11 -13.52 -14.32 -7.41
N LEU A 12 -13.74 -15.40 -8.17
CA LEU A 12 -12.75 -16.46 -8.26
C LEU A 12 -11.59 -16.11 -9.18
N PHE A 13 -11.60 -15.24 -10.19
CA PHE A 13 -10.33 -14.86 -10.85
C PHE A 13 -9.56 -13.79 -10.08
N GLU A 14 -10.24 -12.89 -9.35
CA GLU A 14 -9.58 -12.06 -8.34
C GLU A 14 -8.98 -12.91 -7.20
N ASN A 15 -9.54 -14.10 -6.91
CA ASN A 15 -9.09 -15.03 -5.85
C ASN A 15 -8.47 -16.38 -6.32
N ILE A 16 -8.34 -16.61 -7.64
CA ILE A 16 -7.61 -17.69 -8.38
C ILE A 16 -6.52 -16.99 -9.25
N SER A 17 -5.99 -15.87 -8.78
CA SER A 17 -4.62 -16.07 -8.33
C SER A 17 -4.77 -17.14 -7.25
N VAL A 18 -4.29 -18.39 -7.43
CA VAL A 18 -3.88 -19.14 -6.23
C VAL A 18 -3.15 -18.06 -5.45
N PRO A 19 -3.67 -17.59 -4.28
CA PRO A 19 -3.14 -16.37 -3.72
C PRO A 19 -1.66 -16.62 -3.77
N ALA A 20 -0.82 -15.76 -4.34
CA ALA A 20 0.61 -16.06 -4.34
C ALA A 20 1.06 -16.44 -2.89
N GLN A 21 0.23 -16.02 -1.93
CA GLN A 21 0.12 -16.36 -0.53
C GLN A 21 -0.46 -17.74 -0.07
N ALA A 22 -1.06 -18.60 -0.87
CA ALA A 22 -1.48 -19.95 -0.51
C ALA A 22 -0.47 -20.98 -1.04
N SER A 23 -0.31 -22.11 -0.33
CA SER A 23 0.49 -23.22 -0.86
C SER A 23 -0.23 -23.85 -2.06
N CYS A 24 0.51 -24.33 -3.06
CA CYS A 24 -0.08 -24.97 -4.24
C CYS A 24 -0.90 -26.20 -3.83
N THR A 25 -0.49 -26.91 -2.77
CA THR A 25 -1.25 -28.01 -2.18
C THR A 25 -2.64 -27.57 -1.71
N ARG A 26 -2.74 -26.41 -1.03
CA ARG A 26 -4.02 -25.90 -0.56
C ARG A 26 -4.91 -25.50 -1.73
N ALA A 27 -4.34 -24.84 -2.74
CA ALA A 27 -5.08 -24.48 -3.94
C ALA A 27 -5.63 -25.69 -4.69
N ILE A 28 -4.82 -26.73 -4.87
CA ILE A 28 -5.25 -27.99 -5.50
C ILE A 28 -6.39 -28.63 -4.70
N ARG A 29 -6.26 -28.73 -3.38
CA ARG A 29 -7.32 -29.28 -2.51
C ARG A 29 -8.61 -28.46 -2.56
N THR A 30 -8.51 -27.14 -2.58
CA THR A 30 -9.66 -26.24 -2.73
C THR A 30 -10.31 -26.46 -4.10
N ALA A 31 -9.54 -26.53 -5.19
CA ALA A 31 -10.08 -26.85 -6.51
C ALA A 31 -10.77 -28.22 -6.52
N GLN A 32 -10.18 -29.24 -5.91
CA GLN A 32 -10.79 -30.58 -5.77
C GLN A 32 -12.13 -30.54 -5.02
N ALA A 33 -12.21 -29.79 -3.93
CA ALA A 33 -13.45 -29.61 -3.17
C ALA A 33 -14.52 -28.89 -4.02
N VAL A 34 -14.16 -27.80 -4.68
CA VAL A 34 -15.10 -27.03 -5.52
C VAL A 34 -15.60 -27.87 -6.71
N VAL A 35 -14.73 -28.66 -7.35
CA VAL A 35 -15.15 -29.56 -8.44
C VAL A 35 -16.06 -30.68 -7.92
N LYS A 36 -15.82 -31.18 -6.71
CA LYS A 36 -16.70 -32.16 -6.07
C LYS A 36 -18.11 -31.59 -5.83
N ASP A 37 -18.21 -30.31 -5.46
CA ASP A 37 -19.49 -29.66 -5.17
C ASP A 37 -20.23 -29.22 -6.45
N LEU A 38 -19.51 -28.78 -7.48
CA LEU A 38 -20.10 -28.28 -8.74
C LEU A 38 -20.34 -29.37 -9.80
N GLY A 39 -19.61 -30.48 -9.73
CA GLY A 39 -19.54 -31.50 -10.79
C GLY A 39 -18.54 -31.16 -11.89
N GLU A 40 -17.97 -32.18 -12.55
CA GLU A 40 -16.92 -32.00 -13.58
C GLU A 40 -17.38 -31.18 -14.79
N GLU A 41 -18.65 -31.31 -15.18
CA GLU A 41 -19.21 -30.61 -16.36
C GLU A 41 -19.19 -29.08 -16.14
N LYS A 42 -19.79 -28.60 -15.06
CA LYS A 42 -19.77 -27.17 -14.69
C LYS A 42 -18.37 -26.69 -14.34
N ALA A 43 -17.53 -27.53 -13.75
CA ALA A 43 -16.13 -27.20 -13.50
C ALA A 43 -15.31 -27.06 -14.79
N GLY A 44 -15.68 -27.78 -15.86
CA GLY A 44 -15.08 -27.68 -17.18
C GLY A 44 -15.35 -26.34 -17.87
N GLU A 45 -16.50 -25.73 -17.57
CA GLU A 45 -16.85 -24.36 -18.00
C GLU A 45 -16.04 -23.29 -17.25
N ILE A 46 -15.39 -23.64 -16.12
CA ILE A 46 -14.57 -22.72 -15.31
C ILE A 46 -13.09 -22.85 -15.70
N GLY A 47 -12.53 -21.75 -16.20
CA GLY A 47 -11.24 -21.65 -16.86
C GLY A 47 -10.11 -22.11 -15.96
N GLY A 48 -9.61 -23.32 -16.23
CA GLY A 48 -8.49 -23.91 -15.52
C GLY A 48 -8.83 -24.60 -14.19
N LEU A 49 -10.05 -24.47 -13.66
CA LEU A 49 -10.46 -25.06 -12.38
C LEU A 49 -10.40 -26.60 -12.42
N LEU A 50 -11.03 -27.21 -13.43
CA LEU A 50 -10.99 -28.66 -13.64
C LEU A 50 -9.57 -29.18 -13.89
N ARG A 51 -8.70 -28.36 -14.51
CA ARG A 51 -7.30 -28.72 -14.75
C ARG A 51 -6.49 -28.68 -13.45
N LEU A 52 -6.74 -27.69 -12.60
CA LEU A 52 -6.06 -27.53 -11.31
C LEU A 52 -6.51 -28.60 -10.29
N SER A 53 -7.78 -29.01 -10.29
CA SER A 53 -8.27 -30.08 -9.42
C SER A 53 -7.64 -31.44 -9.75
N LYS A 54 -7.29 -31.66 -11.02
CA LYS A 54 -6.61 -32.86 -11.52
C LYS A 54 -5.09 -32.88 -11.23
N CYS A 55 -4.52 -31.83 -10.63
CA CYS A 55 -3.10 -31.81 -10.25
C CYS A 55 -2.80 -32.73 -9.05
N SER A 56 -1.58 -33.27 -9.01
CA SER A 56 -1.13 -34.09 -7.89
C SER A 56 -0.77 -33.24 -6.67
N THR A 57 -1.16 -33.70 -5.48
CA THR A 57 -0.70 -33.12 -4.21
C THR A 57 0.71 -33.60 -3.82
N LYS A 58 1.30 -34.58 -4.53
CA LYS A 58 2.68 -35.04 -4.32
C LYS A 58 3.71 -34.07 -4.89
N ASN A 59 3.43 -33.49 -6.06
CA ASN A 59 4.29 -32.50 -6.72
C ASN A 59 3.53 -31.20 -7.01
N PRO A 60 2.97 -30.55 -5.97
CA PRO A 60 1.96 -29.51 -6.13
C PRO A 60 2.49 -28.26 -6.83
N GLU A 61 3.73 -27.84 -6.54
CA GLU A 61 4.34 -26.66 -7.18
C GLU A 61 4.56 -26.87 -8.67
N ARG A 62 5.11 -28.02 -9.06
CA ARG A 62 5.38 -28.35 -10.48
C ARG A 62 4.08 -28.42 -11.28
N ASP A 63 3.10 -29.15 -10.75
CA ASP A 63 1.86 -29.43 -11.47
C ASP A 63 0.99 -28.16 -11.56
N ALA A 64 0.88 -27.38 -10.47
CA ALA A 64 0.19 -26.09 -10.49
C ALA A 64 0.88 -25.08 -11.42
N HIS A 65 2.21 -24.99 -11.40
CA HIS A 65 2.96 -24.12 -12.31
C HIS A 65 2.73 -24.50 -13.78
N SER A 66 2.68 -25.80 -14.09
CA SER A 66 2.39 -26.27 -15.45
C SER A 66 1.00 -25.83 -15.93
N VAL A 67 -0.02 -25.94 -15.07
CA VAL A 67 -1.38 -25.49 -15.40
C VAL A 67 -1.45 -23.97 -15.51
N LEU A 68 -1.05 -23.24 -14.48
CA LEU A 68 -1.20 -21.79 -14.41
C LEU A 68 -0.35 -21.07 -15.45
N SER A 69 0.93 -21.41 -15.58
CA SER A 69 1.85 -20.70 -16.45
C SER A 69 1.79 -21.21 -17.89
N LYS A 70 2.00 -22.52 -18.10
CA LYS A 70 2.17 -23.07 -19.45
C LYS A 70 0.85 -23.26 -20.20
N ARG A 71 -0.23 -23.64 -19.50
CA ARG A 71 -1.52 -23.94 -20.14
C ARG A 71 -2.48 -22.76 -20.16
N LEU A 72 -2.43 -21.90 -19.14
CA LEU A 72 -3.35 -20.77 -18.99
C LEU A 72 -2.69 -19.41 -19.26
N GLY A 73 -1.35 -19.34 -19.36
CA GLY A 73 -0.65 -18.08 -19.62
C GLY A 73 -0.74 -17.06 -18.47
N LEU A 74 -0.96 -17.51 -17.23
CA LEU A 74 -1.15 -16.66 -16.05
C LEU A 74 0.17 -16.35 -15.32
N ALA A 75 1.23 -16.10 -16.08
CA ALA A 75 2.54 -15.72 -15.57
C ALA A 75 3.23 -14.78 -16.55
N LEU A 76 4.10 -13.90 -16.05
CA LEU A 76 4.94 -13.08 -16.92
C LEU A 76 5.84 -13.99 -17.78
N ASP A 77 5.82 -13.75 -19.09
CA ASP A 77 6.60 -14.48 -20.10
C ASP A 77 8.07 -14.02 -20.10
N ILE A 78 8.77 -14.25 -18.98
CA ILE A 78 10.19 -13.95 -18.80
C ILE A 78 10.94 -15.28 -18.65
N PRO A 79 11.91 -15.57 -19.53
CA PRO A 79 12.75 -16.77 -19.41
C PRO A 79 13.51 -16.80 -18.09
N ILE A 80 13.50 -17.95 -17.42
CA ILE A 80 14.38 -18.22 -16.27
C ILE A 80 15.73 -18.69 -16.84
N ARG A 81 16.77 -17.88 -16.65
CA ARG A 81 18.14 -18.16 -17.08
C ARG A 81 18.89 -18.89 -15.96
N THR A 82 19.90 -19.68 -16.32
CA THR A 82 20.80 -20.33 -15.35
C THR A 82 22.20 -19.73 -15.49
N ILE A 83 22.86 -19.49 -14.35
CA ILE A 83 24.29 -19.19 -14.27
C ILE A 83 24.99 -20.34 -13.56
N SER A 84 26.15 -20.74 -14.06
CA SER A 84 27.01 -21.75 -13.44
C SER A 84 28.07 -21.04 -12.61
N VAL A 85 28.21 -21.44 -11.35
CA VAL A 85 29.23 -20.94 -10.44
C VAL A 85 30.17 -22.10 -10.10
N THR A 86 31.47 -21.86 -10.27
CA THR A 86 32.52 -22.77 -9.83
C THR A 86 33.03 -22.23 -8.49
N SER A 87 32.87 -22.99 -7.40
CA SER A 87 33.55 -22.65 -6.14
C SER A 87 34.88 -23.40 -6.08
N GLU A 88 35.98 -22.69 -5.83
CA GLU A 88 37.33 -23.27 -5.70
C GLU A 88 37.58 -23.91 -4.31
N GLU A 89 36.59 -23.98 -3.43
CA GLU A 89 36.76 -24.53 -2.08
C GLU A 89 36.36 -26.01 -2.01
N CYS A 90 37.34 -26.88 -2.28
CA CYS A 90 37.73 -28.05 -1.47
C CYS A 90 38.91 -28.74 -2.18
N GLU A 91 40.11 -28.66 -1.59
CA GLU A 91 41.32 -29.42 -2.01
C GLU A 91 41.15 -30.95 -1.85
N ASP A 92 39.98 -31.43 -1.44
CA ASP A 92 39.64 -32.85 -1.41
C ASP A 92 38.26 -33.08 -2.06
N SER A 93 38.27 -33.65 -3.27
CA SER A 93 37.15 -34.26 -4.02
C SER A 93 35.97 -33.38 -4.49
N ASP A 94 35.74 -33.42 -5.81
CA ASP A 94 34.61 -32.89 -6.61
C ASP A 94 34.41 -31.36 -6.62
N THR A 95 34.91 -30.71 -7.70
CA THR A 95 34.42 -29.40 -8.17
C THR A 95 32.90 -29.46 -8.35
N THR A 96 32.17 -28.94 -7.38
CA THR A 96 30.71 -28.88 -7.42
C THR A 96 30.28 -27.65 -8.21
N HIS A 97 29.81 -27.86 -9.44
CA HIS A 97 29.17 -26.79 -10.21
C HIS A 97 27.80 -26.47 -9.61
N LEU A 98 27.64 -25.27 -9.06
CA LEU A 98 26.34 -24.80 -8.58
C LEU A 98 25.62 -24.03 -9.70
N GLU A 99 24.45 -24.52 -10.09
CA GLU A 99 23.55 -23.82 -11.00
C GLU A 99 22.57 -22.93 -10.24
N ILE A 100 22.53 -21.64 -10.59
CA ILE A 100 21.64 -20.66 -9.97
C ILE A 100 20.68 -20.11 -11.04
N GLN A 101 19.39 -20.11 -10.73
CA GLN A 101 18.39 -19.50 -11.59
C GLN A 101 18.24 -18.01 -11.33
N ARG A 102 18.03 -17.24 -12.40
CA ARG A 102 17.82 -15.80 -12.36
C ARG A 102 16.87 -15.33 -13.48
N LEU A 103 16.45 -14.07 -13.40
CA LEU A 103 15.76 -13.35 -14.47
C LEU A 103 16.71 -12.27 -15.00
N SER A 104 16.88 -12.20 -16.33
CA SER A 104 17.71 -11.16 -16.96
C SER A 104 17.00 -9.81 -16.99
N LEU A 105 17.74 -8.72 -16.78
CA LEU A 105 17.20 -7.38 -16.98
C LEU A 105 16.87 -7.10 -18.46
N VAL A 106 17.61 -7.72 -19.39
CA VAL A 106 17.34 -7.64 -20.84
C VAL A 106 16.00 -8.32 -21.16
N ASP A 107 15.73 -9.48 -20.56
CA ASP A 107 14.46 -10.19 -20.74
C ASP A 107 13.28 -9.39 -20.13
N TRP A 108 13.49 -8.69 -19.01
CA TRP A 108 12.52 -7.73 -18.47
C TRP A 108 12.21 -6.58 -19.42
N ALA A 109 13.25 -5.93 -19.95
CA ALA A 109 13.09 -4.85 -20.91
C ALA A 109 12.35 -5.32 -22.17
N SER A 110 12.70 -6.52 -22.65
CA SER A 110 12.04 -7.16 -23.80
C SER A 110 10.56 -7.41 -23.53
N LEU A 111 10.20 -7.88 -22.33
CA LEU A 111 8.79 -8.03 -21.94
C LEU A 111 8.04 -6.70 -21.98
N LEU A 112 8.61 -5.64 -21.40
CA LEU A 112 7.97 -4.31 -21.37
C LEU A 112 7.71 -3.77 -22.77
N LEU A 113 8.67 -3.94 -23.69
CA LEU A 113 8.52 -3.56 -25.09
C LEU A 113 7.49 -4.45 -25.80
N LYS A 114 7.57 -5.78 -25.65
CA LYS A 114 6.66 -6.76 -26.26
C LYS A 114 5.21 -6.51 -25.89
N THR A 115 4.96 -6.04 -24.67
CA THR A 115 3.62 -5.82 -24.12
C THR A 115 3.16 -4.36 -24.18
N ASN A 116 3.94 -3.46 -24.79
CA ASN A 116 3.67 -2.02 -24.83
C ASN A 116 3.43 -1.42 -23.42
N THR A 117 4.23 -1.86 -22.45
CA THR A 117 4.22 -1.39 -21.05
C THR A 117 5.44 -0.57 -20.67
N TRP A 118 6.21 -0.12 -21.66
CA TRP A 118 7.41 0.69 -21.48
C TRP A 118 7.17 1.99 -20.70
N HIS A 119 5.98 2.56 -20.84
CA HIS A 119 5.53 3.79 -20.16
C HIS A 119 5.55 3.69 -18.63
N ILE A 120 5.59 2.48 -18.06
CA ILE A 120 5.77 2.25 -16.62
C ILE A 120 7.08 2.87 -16.13
N LEU A 121 8.15 2.82 -16.94
CA LEU A 121 9.46 3.41 -16.59
C LEU A 121 9.42 4.95 -16.55
N ALA A 122 8.44 5.57 -17.21
CA ALA A 122 8.18 7.01 -17.11
C ALA A 122 7.21 7.38 -15.97
N GLY A 123 6.76 6.40 -15.17
CA GLY A 123 5.79 6.60 -14.10
C GLY A 123 4.36 6.84 -14.58
N LEU A 124 4.02 6.40 -15.80
CA LEU A 124 2.67 6.50 -16.34
C LEU A 124 1.89 5.19 -16.13
N LEU A 125 0.57 5.30 -15.98
CA LEU A 125 -0.32 4.14 -15.90
C LEU A 125 -0.69 3.60 -17.29
N LYS A 126 -0.78 4.48 -18.28
CA LYS A 126 -1.14 4.17 -19.66
C LYS A 126 -0.08 4.74 -20.61
N PRO A 127 0.13 4.11 -21.77
CA PRO A 127 1.06 4.61 -22.76
C PRO A 127 0.61 5.98 -23.27
N ASP A 128 1.54 6.92 -23.29
CA ASP A 128 1.37 8.28 -23.82
C ASP A 128 2.75 8.76 -24.29
N ALA A 129 3.09 8.41 -25.53
CA ALA A 129 4.40 8.67 -26.13
C ALA A 129 4.86 10.12 -26.00
N LYS A 130 3.91 11.07 -25.96
CA LYS A 130 4.21 12.49 -25.85
C LYS A 130 4.59 12.88 -24.44
N ARG A 131 3.88 12.38 -23.43
CA ARG A 131 4.21 12.61 -22.03
C ARG A 131 5.49 11.88 -21.65
N GLU A 132 5.68 10.66 -22.14
CA GLU A 132 6.90 9.88 -22.00
C GLU A 132 8.12 10.67 -22.50
N ARG A 133 8.08 11.15 -23.75
CA ARG A 133 9.12 12.03 -24.32
C ARG A 133 9.42 13.24 -23.44
N CYS A 134 8.37 13.95 -23.04
CA CYS A 134 8.51 15.13 -22.18
C CYS A 134 9.19 14.80 -20.85
N ILE A 135 8.79 13.69 -20.21
CA ILE A 135 9.32 13.24 -18.92
C ILE A 135 10.79 12.83 -19.04
N TRP A 136 11.15 11.99 -20.00
CA TRP A 136 12.54 11.55 -20.18
C TRP A 136 13.46 12.70 -20.57
N THR A 137 13.01 13.58 -21.47
CA THR A 137 13.78 14.79 -21.83
C THR A 137 14.05 15.65 -20.60
N ALA A 138 13.03 15.89 -19.78
CA ALA A 138 13.17 16.68 -18.56
C ALA A 138 14.08 15.99 -17.53
N PHE A 139 13.94 14.67 -17.36
CA PHE A 139 14.77 13.87 -16.47
C PHE A 139 16.25 13.95 -16.87
N TRP A 140 16.57 13.63 -18.13
CA TRP A 140 17.95 13.59 -18.59
C TRP A 140 18.60 14.97 -18.62
N LYS A 141 17.84 16.03 -18.96
CA LYS A 141 18.32 17.42 -18.85
C LYS A 141 18.69 17.77 -17.41
N ALA A 142 17.84 17.42 -16.44
CA ALA A 142 18.14 17.66 -15.02
C ALA A 142 19.32 16.78 -14.54
N TYR A 143 19.38 15.51 -14.96
CA TYR A 143 20.46 14.60 -14.62
C TYR A 143 21.82 15.03 -15.20
N GLU A 144 21.86 15.63 -16.39
CA GLU A 144 23.10 16.18 -16.97
C GLU A 144 23.70 17.28 -16.10
N THR A 145 22.87 18.07 -15.44
CA THR A 145 23.37 19.07 -14.49
C THR A 145 23.94 18.44 -13.22
N LEU A 146 23.52 17.22 -12.88
CA LEU A 146 24.01 16.48 -11.70
C LEU A 146 25.33 15.77 -12.01
N GLU A 147 25.39 15.05 -13.13
CA GLU A 147 26.55 14.26 -13.56
C GLU A 147 26.87 14.51 -15.05
N PRO A 148 27.41 15.69 -15.41
CA PRO A 148 27.66 16.06 -16.82
C PRO A 148 28.68 15.17 -17.53
N ALA A 149 29.57 14.54 -16.75
CA ALA A 149 30.59 13.61 -17.23
C ALA A 149 30.06 12.16 -17.40
N HIS A 150 28.76 11.91 -17.19
CA HIS A 150 28.20 10.58 -17.39
C HIS A 150 28.29 10.17 -18.88
N PRO A 151 28.79 8.96 -19.22
CA PRO A 151 29.03 8.55 -20.61
C PRO A 151 27.80 8.61 -21.52
N VAL A 152 26.61 8.43 -20.96
CA VAL A 152 25.32 8.55 -21.67
C VAL A 152 25.17 9.85 -22.48
N PHE A 153 25.73 10.96 -21.99
CA PHE A 153 25.64 12.24 -22.68
C PHE A 153 26.59 12.34 -23.87
N ALA A 154 27.75 11.67 -23.80
CA ALA A 154 28.64 11.54 -24.94
C ALA A 154 27.98 10.70 -26.05
N MET A 155 27.31 9.59 -25.67
CA MET A 155 26.54 8.75 -26.59
C MET A 155 25.38 9.53 -27.25
N ALA A 156 24.69 10.37 -26.48
CA ALA A 156 23.61 11.21 -27.01
C ALA A 156 24.15 12.28 -27.98
N ARG A 157 25.26 12.95 -27.63
CA ARG A 157 25.90 13.95 -28.49
C ARG A 157 26.47 13.37 -29.79
N SER A 158 26.90 12.10 -29.77
CA SER A 158 27.36 11.39 -30.97
C SER A 158 26.22 10.75 -31.78
N ASN A 159 24.96 11.04 -31.44
CA ASN A 159 23.76 10.47 -32.06
C ASN A 159 23.69 8.93 -32.01
N GLN A 160 24.36 8.30 -31.05
CA GLN A 160 24.23 6.85 -30.81
C GLN A 160 22.91 6.50 -30.12
N ILE A 161 22.42 7.40 -29.26
CA ILE A 161 21.16 7.24 -28.52
C ILE A 161 20.37 8.55 -28.53
N ASP A 162 19.05 8.46 -28.37
CA ASP A 162 18.16 9.60 -28.17
C ASP A 162 17.56 9.56 -26.75
N LEU A 163 17.84 10.60 -25.97
CA LEU A 163 17.39 10.73 -24.57
C LEU A 163 15.92 11.17 -24.44
N SER A 164 15.22 11.39 -25.57
CA SER A 164 13.87 11.94 -25.62
C SER A 164 12.76 10.98 -26.09
N THR A 165 13.05 9.73 -26.46
CA THR A 165 12.23 8.87 -27.37
C THR A 165 10.73 8.69 -27.01
N ASN A 166 9.75 8.25 -27.82
CA ASN A 166 9.63 7.31 -28.95
C ASN A 166 9.76 7.91 -30.37
N SER A 167 9.96 7.04 -31.36
CA SER A 167 9.65 7.25 -32.78
C SER A 167 8.16 7.63 -32.96
N ALA A 168 7.87 8.44 -33.98
CA ALA A 168 6.55 8.94 -34.40
C ALA A 168 5.93 10.15 -33.63
N ASN A 169 5.50 11.13 -34.43
CA ASN A 169 4.69 12.31 -34.14
C ASN A 169 5.33 13.51 -33.39
N ARG A 170 5.54 14.59 -34.17
CA ARG A 170 6.04 15.93 -33.80
C ARG A 170 4.90 16.95 -33.56
N LYS A 171 3.74 16.56 -33.02
CA LYS A 171 2.64 17.53 -32.74
C LYS A 171 2.75 18.10 -31.32
N SER A 172 2.75 19.43 -31.19
CA SER A 172 2.92 20.18 -29.93
C SER A 172 1.88 19.86 -28.85
N VAL A 173 2.26 19.89 -27.56
CA VAL A 173 1.34 19.71 -26.42
C VAL A 173 0.68 21.04 -26.08
N LYS A 174 -0.65 21.06 -25.85
CA LYS A 174 -1.34 22.25 -25.32
C LYS A 174 -0.97 22.56 -23.85
N LYS A 175 -0.52 21.57 -23.05
CA LYS A 175 0.08 21.72 -21.71
C LYS A 175 0.98 20.52 -21.36
N PRO A 176 2.29 20.70 -21.15
CA PRO A 176 3.18 19.61 -20.73
C PRO A 176 2.94 19.28 -19.24
N TYR A 177 2.31 18.14 -18.93
CA TYR A 177 2.26 17.64 -17.55
C TYR A 177 3.58 16.92 -17.24
N LEU A 178 4.53 17.66 -16.65
CA LEU A 178 5.91 17.24 -16.36
C LEU A 178 6.11 16.86 -14.88
N LYS A 179 5.19 16.09 -14.29
CA LYS A 179 5.27 15.73 -12.88
C LYS A 179 5.96 14.38 -12.68
N MET A 180 7.27 14.40 -12.47
CA MET A 180 8.07 13.23 -12.09
C MET A 180 7.88 12.93 -10.61
N LYS A 181 6.95 12.02 -10.30
CA LYS A 181 6.65 11.62 -8.92
C LYS A 181 7.60 10.56 -8.41
N LEU A 182 7.73 10.50 -7.09
CA LEU A 182 8.40 9.39 -6.42
C LEU A 182 7.56 8.10 -6.51
N ASN A 183 8.22 6.95 -6.62
CA ASN A 183 7.58 5.64 -6.82
C ASN A 183 7.09 4.99 -5.50
N TYR A 184 6.31 5.71 -4.70
CA TYR A 184 5.75 5.25 -3.39
C TYR A 184 4.28 4.84 -3.44
N LYS A 185 3.65 4.86 -4.62
CA LYS A 185 2.26 4.47 -4.82
C LYS A 185 2.18 3.26 -5.74
N GLY A 186 1.13 2.46 -5.55
CA GLY A 186 0.91 1.23 -6.32
C GLY A 186 1.61 0.02 -5.71
N HIS A 187 1.41 -1.14 -6.33
CA HIS A 187 1.97 -2.40 -5.87
C HIS A 187 3.46 -2.52 -6.28
N THR A 188 4.31 -3.01 -5.37
CA THR A 188 5.77 -3.08 -5.61
C THR A 188 6.16 -3.95 -6.80
N TYR A 189 5.40 -5.00 -7.11
CA TYR A 189 5.61 -5.82 -8.31
C TYR A 189 5.55 -5.04 -9.62
N CYS A 190 4.82 -3.92 -9.66
CA CYS A 190 4.72 -3.08 -10.87
C CYS A 190 5.84 -2.03 -10.97
N SER A 191 6.72 -1.93 -9.97
CA SER A 191 7.77 -0.88 -9.89
C SER A 191 9.16 -1.42 -9.53
N ARG A 192 9.27 -2.72 -9.22
CA ARG A 192 10.50 -3.42 -8.89
C ARG A 192 10.54 -4.74 -9.65
N MET A 193 11.59 -4.92 -10.44
CA MET A 193 11.79 -6.11 -11.27
C MET A 193 12.75 -7.07 -10.57
N LEU A 194 12.32 -8.31 -10.32
CA LEU A 194 13.17 -9.33 -9.71
C LEU A 194 14.30 -9.72 -10.67
N ALA A 195 15.55 -9.66 -10.21
CA ALA A 195 16.72 -10.19 -10.95
C ALA A 195 17.11 -11.59 -10.46
N GLY A 196 17.03 -11.87 -9.15
CA GLY A 196 17.36 -13.18 -8.60
C GLY A 196 16.94 -13.34 -7.14
N VAL A 197 17.02 -14.58 -6.66
CA VAL A 197 16.67 -14.97 -5.29
C VAL A 197 17.76 -15.90 -4.78
N LEU A 198 18.35 -15.60 -3.63
CA LEU A 198 19.38 -16.43 -3.01
C LEU A 198 19.03 -16.73 -1.55
N PRO A 199 18.91 -18.00 -1.15
CA PRO A 199 18.92 -18.40 0.25
C PRO A 199 20.21 -18.00 0.93
N LYS A 200 20.13 -17.45 2.15
CA LYS A 200 21.30 -17.01 2.93
C LYS A 200 22.40 -18.07 3.04
N ARG A 201 22.01 -19.35 3.21
CA ARG A 201 22.94 -20.49 3.29
C ARG A 201 23.88 -20.67 2.09
N LEU A 202 23.56 -20.08 0.93
CA LEU A 202 24.39 -20.21 -0.27
C LEU A 202 25.47 -19.14 -0.37
N TYR A 203 25.41 -18.08 0.44
CA TYR A 203 26.35 -16.96 0.37
C TYR A 203 26.75 -16.42 1.75
N GLN A 204 26.50 -17.19 2.81
CA GLN A 204 26.85 -16.77 4.16
C GLN A 204 28.36 -16.85 4.39
N ASP A 205 28.98 -17.95 3.94
CA ASP A 205 30.39 -18.25 4.18
C ASP A 205 31.26 -17.90 2.97
N ASN A 206 30.72 -18.04 1.74
CA ASN A 206 31.38 -17.69 0.50
C ASN A 206 30.50 -16.77 -0.35
N ASP A 207 30.95 -15.54 -0.60
CA ASP A 207 30.18 -14.54 -1.34
C ASP A 207 30.17 -14.76 -2.86
N GLU A 208 30.93 -15.72 -3.41
CA GLU A 208 31.09 -15.93 -4.85
C GLU A 208 29.74 -16.18 -5.57
N VAL A 209 28.86 -16.96 -4.96
CA VAL A 209 27.50 -17.21 -5.46
C VAL A 209 26.70 -15.90 -5.59
N PHE A 210 26.82 -15.02 -4.59
CA PHE A 210 26.19 -13.70 -4.61
C PHE A 210 26.84 -12.78 -5.64
N GLN A 211 28.18 -12.77 -5.73
CA GLN A 211 28.93 -11.98 -6.69
C GLN A 211 28.66 -12.41 -8.12
N ALA A 212 28.56 -13.70 -8.42
CA ALA A 212 28.23 -14.23 -9.74
C ALA A 212 26.84 -13.76 -10.21
N LEU A 213 25.84 -13.78 -9.32
CA LEU A 213 24.51 -13.24 -9.62
C LEU A 213 24.57 -11.72 -9.87
N LEU A 214 25.35 -10.99 -9.07
CA LEU A 214 25.51 -9.54 -9.22
C LEU A 214 26.25 -9.18 -10.52
N ARG A 215 27.32 -9.90 -10.87
CA ARG A 215 28.06 -9.77 -12.14
C ARG A 215 27.15 -9.99 -13.34
N ALA A 216 26.36 -11.07 -13.34
CA ALA A 216 25.41 -11.33 -14.42
C ALA A 216 24.34 -10.23 -14.54
N THR A 217 23.90 -9.66 -13.42
CA THR A 217 22.93 -8.55 -13.41
C THR A 217 23.53 -7.23 -13.90
N CYS A 218 24.77 -6.92 -13.51
CA CYS A 218 25.49 -5.72 -13.97
C CYS A 218 25.83 -5.82 -15.46
N GLU A 219 26.13 -7.01 -15.95
CA GLU A 219 26.38 -7.26 -17.38
C GLU A 219 25.11 -7.08 -18.23
N ASP A 220 23.94 -7.52 -17.74
CA ASP A 220 22.67 -7.16 -18.38
C ASP A 220 22.49 -5.63 -18.44
N ALA A 221 22.77 -4.94 -17.34
CA ALA A 221 22.63 -3.47 -17.26
C ALA A 221 23.59 -2.75 -18.22
N ARG A 222 24.83 -3.23 -18.36
CA ARG A 222 25.79 -2.77 -19.36
C ARG A 222 25.26 -3.00 -20.79
N THR A 223 24.76 -4.20 -21.07
CA THR A 223 24.22 -4.58 -22.38
C THR A 223 23.03 -3.68 -22.79
N MET A 224 22.11 -3.39 -21.85
CA MET A 224 20.95 -2.53 -22.14
C MET A 224 21.31 -1.09 -22.52
N ILE A 225 22.48 -0.58 -22.10
CA ILE A 225 22.94 0.77 -22.45
C ILE A 225 23.95 0.80 -23.59
N SER A 226 24.80 -0.22 -23.75
CA SER A 226 25.73 -0.29 -24.88
C SER A 226 25.04 -0.73 -26.17
N ASP A 227 24.25 -1.80 -26.07
CA ASP A 227 23.73 -2.49 -27.24
C ASP A 227 22.26 -2.12 -27.46
N GLY A 228 21.52 -1.86 -26.38
CA GLY A 228 20.07 -1.61 -26.42
C GLY A 228 19.25 -2.89 -26.67
N VAL A 229 17.95 -2.79 -26.46
CA VAL A 229 16.98 -3.88 -26.56
C VAL A 229 16.03 -3.63 -27.73
N LEU A 230 15.82 -4.64 -28.56
CA LEU A 230 14.93 -4.53 -29.72
C LEU A 230 13.46 -4.75 -29.32
N SER A 231 12.59 -3.87 -29.82
CA SER A 231 11.14 -4.06 -29.76
C SER A 231 10.67 -5.04 -30.84
N ASN A 232 9.41 -5.51 -30.72
CA ASN A 232 8.77 -6.31 -31.77
C ASN A 232 8.65 -5.57 -33.12
N THR A 233 8.74 -4.24 -33.11
CA THR A 233 8.64 -3.40 -34.30
C THR A 233 10.00 -3.15 -34.99
N GLY A 234 11.09 -3.65 -34.40
CA GLY A 234 12.46 -3.41 -34.88
C GLY A 234 13.13 -2.18 -34.29
N ASP A 235 12.38 -1.29 -33.61
CA ASP A 235 12.93 -0.13 -32.91
C ASP A 235 13.82 -0.58 -31.73
N ARG A 236 14.98 0.08 -31.58
CA ARG A 236 15.94 -0.17 -30.50
C ARG A 236 15.73 0.82 -29.37
N HIS A 237 15.71 0.32 -28.13
CA HIS A 237 15.53 1.12 -26.91
C HIS A 237 16.69 0.88 -25.94
N TRP A 238 17.12 1.92 -25.24
CA TRP A 238 18.22 1.85 -24.28
C TRP A 238 17.72 2.10 -22.86
N ILE A 239 18.29 1.39 -21.89
CA ILE A 239 18.05 1.59 -20.46
C ILE A 239 19.39 1.78 -19.78
N ALA A 240 19.53 2.86 -19.01
CA ALA A 240 20.68 3.11 -18.16
C ALA A 240 20.35 2.77 -16.70
N CYS A 241 21.15 1.89 -16.09
CA CYS A 241 21.18 1.75 -14.64
C CYS A 241 22.04 2.88 -14.06
N LEU A 242 21.50 3.67 -13.13
CA LEU A 242 22.19 4.87 -12.62
C LEU A 242 22.92 4.63 -11.29
N SER A 243 22.43 3.72 -10.45
CA SER A 243 22.95 3.55 -9.09
C SER A 243 22.49 2.23 -8.47
N THR A 244 23.30 1.73 -7.53
CA THR A 244 22.99 0.65 -6.61
C THR A 244 22.46 1.25 -5.30
N VAL A 245 21.28 0.79 -4.87
CA VAL A 245 20.61 1.23 -3.64
C VAL A 245 20.36 0.03 -2.73
N GLY A 246 20.46 0.24 -1.42
CA GLY A 246 20.20 -0.79 -0.43
C GLY A 246 20.60 -0.33 0.97
N ASP A 247 20.48 -1.22 1.96
CA ASP A 247 21.06 -0.95 3.27
C ASP A 247 22.60 -0.98 3.18
N TRP A 248 23.27 -0.33 4.13
CA TRP A 248 24.72 -0.22 4.09
C TRP A 248 25.45 -1.58 4.10
N PRO A 249 25.00 -2.60 4.88
CA PRO A 249 25.53 -3.96 4.76
C PRO A 249 25.45 -4.54 3.34
N PHE A 250 24.31 -4.38 2.65
CA PHE A 250 24.19 -4.79 1.25
C PHE A 250 25.17 -4.03 0.36
N LEU A 251 25.28 -2.70 0.52
CA LEU A 251 26.22 -1.90 -0.28
C LEU A 251 27.68 -2.32 -0.05
N GLN A 252 28.06 -2.63 1.20
CA GLN A 252 29.38 -3.15 1.52
C GLN A 252 29.66 -4.45 0.78
N LYS A 253 28.72 -5.41 0.83
CA LYS A 253 28.88 -6.71 0.18
C LYS A 253 28.86 -6.58 -1.36
N ALA A 254 27.91 -5.84 -1.91
CA ALA A 254 27.77 -5.62 -3.35
C ALA A 254 28.96 -4.86 -3.96
N GLY A 255 29.53 -3.93 -3.19
CA GLY A 255 30.67 -3.13 -3.63
C GLY A 255 32.04 -3.67 -3.23
N GLY A 256 32.13 -4.69 -2.37
CA GLY A 256 33.41 -5.06 -1.76
C GLY A 256 34.08 -3.88 -1.04
N LEU A 257 33.27 -3.05 -0.35
CA LEU A 257 33.73 -1.79 0.21
C LEU A 257 34.64 -2.02 1.41
N THR A 258 35.84 -1.45 1.38
CA THR A 258 36.79 -1.45 2.50
C THR A 258 36.41 -0.44 3.58
N ARG A 259 35.66 0.61 3.21
CA ARG A 259 35.13 1.62 4.13
C ARG A 259 33.64 1.38 4.39
N THR A 260 33.32 1.04 5.63
CA THR A 260 31.96 0.66 6.06
C THR A 260 31.69 1.10 7.50
N PHE A 261 30.42 1.22 7.87
CA PHE A 261 30.01 1.49 9.26
C PHE A 261 30.49 0.41 10.26
N ASN A 262 30.83 -0.80 9.78
CA ASN A 262 31.39 -1.85 10.62
C ASN A 262 32.79 -1.52 11.15
N ASN A 263 33.46 -0.53 10.54
CA ASN A 263 34.80 -0.07 10.91
C ASN A 263 34.80 0.91 12.09
N VAL A 264 33.63 1.25 12.63
CA VAL A 264 33.52 2.06 13.86
C VAL A 264 34.35 1.43 14.98
N VAL A 265 35.10 2.27 15.68
CA VAL A 265 35.90 1.90 16.84
C VAL A 265 34.98 1.41 17.95
N LYS A 266 35.18 0.17 18.40
CA LYS A 266 34.41 -0.46 19.50
C LYS A 266 35.21 -0.62 20.78
N ARG A 267 36.53 -0.44 20.71
CA ARG A 267 37.47 -0.57 21.83
C ARG A 267 38.44 0.60 21.81
N VAL A 268 38.91 1.01 22.99
CA VAL A 268 39.78 2.19 23.16
C VAL A 268 41.13 2.03 22.42
N ASP A 269 41.60 0.80 22.24
CA ASP A 269 42.86 0.43 21.59
C ASP A 269 42.74 0.20 20.07
N GLN A 270 41.52 0.20 19.52
CA GLN A 270 41.29 -0.08 18.11
C GLN A 270 41.60 1.15 17.25
N VAL A 271 42.46 0.99 16.24
CA VAL A 271 42.78 2.04 15.27
C VAL A 271 41.53 2.42 14.47
N ALA A 272 41.20 3.71 14.47
CA ALA A 272 40.12 4.26 13.68
C ALA A 272 40.46 4.16 12.18
N SER A 273 39.56 3.54 11.41
CA SER A 273 39.70 3.36 9.96
C SER A 273 38.57 4.06 9.21
N GLY A 274 38.67 4.14 7.88
CA GLY A 274 37.64 4.79 7.07
C GLY A 274 36.29 4.10 7.17
N ILE A 275 35.21 4.86 7.37
CA ILE A 275 33.85 4.34 7.49
C ILE A 275 32.98 4.68 6.29
N CYS A 276 33.21 5.84 5.66
CA CYS A 276 32.38 6.34 4.57
C CYS A 276 32.96 5.88 3.23
N HIS A 277 32.13 5.34 2.35
CA HIS A 277 32.60 4.96 1.01
C HIS A 277 32.60 6.13 0.02
N TRP A 278 32.03 7.29 0.39
CA TRP A 278 32.06 8.50 -0.44
C TRP A 278 33.22 9.44 -0.10
N CYS A 279 33.71 9.43 1.14
CA CYS A 279 34.78 10.33 1.60
C CYS A 279 35.69 9.65 2.63
N ASP A 280 36.78 10.31 3.00
CA ASP A 280 37.81 9.74 3.89
C ASP A 280 37.45 9.76 5.38
N CYS A 281 36.18 10.04 5.71
CA CYS A 281 35.72 10.15 7.09
C CYS A 281 35.76 8.81 7.84
N GLY A 282 36.10 8.84 9.13
CA GLY A 282 36.22 7.67 10.00
C GLY A 282 37.43 7.73 10.95
N PRO A 283 38.66 7.98 10.46
CA PRO A 283 39.85 8.11 11.29
C PRO A 283 39.78 9.31 12.25
N ASP A 284 40.62 9.32 13.29
CA ASP A 284 40.68 10.42 14.28
C ASP A 284 41.00 11.78 13.67
N SER A 285 41.73 11.81 12.56
CA SER A 285 42.03 13.02 11.79
C SER A 285 40.80 13.59 11.09
N LEU A 286 39.78 12.77 10.83
CA LEU A 286 38.56 13.13 10.12
C LEU A 286 37.33 12.42 10.73
N PRO A 287 36.98 12.74 11.99
CA PRO A 287 35.99 12.00 12.76
C PRO A 287 34.58 12.20 12.20
N PHE A 288 33.77 11.14 12.20
CA PHE A 288 32.41 11.16 11.66
C PHE A 288 31.39 11.82 12.58
N GLU A 289 31.74 11.96 13.85
CA GLU A 289 30.94 12.58 14.90
C GLU A 289 30.78 14.10 14.68
N ARG A 290 31.60 14.72 13.81
CA ARG A 290 31.51 16.14 13.44
C ARG A 290 30.46 16.42 12.35
N PHE A 291 29.20 16.08 12.63
CA PHE A 291 28.11 16.16 11.64
C PHE A 291 27.23 17.44 11.70
N SER A 292 27.52 18.37 12.61
CA SER A 292 26.65 19.53 12.89
C SER A 292 26.99 20.82 12.11
N THR A 293 28.03 20.77 11.27
CA THR A 293 28.47 21.89 10.43
C THR A 293 27.95 21.82 9.00
N ARG A 294 27.79 22.99 8.35
CA ARG A 294 27.49 23.11 6.91
C ARG A 294 28.73 23.00 6.02
N ARG A 295 29.91 23.13 6.61
CA ARG A 295 31.22 23.07 5.94
C ARG A 295 32.07 21.98 6.59
N PRO A 296 31.69 20.70 6.43
CA PRO A 296 32.49 19.61 6.98
C PRO A 296 33.86 19.52 6.30
N ASP A 297 34.86 19.15 7.09
CA ASP A 297 36.24 18.97 6.62
C ASP A 297 36.35 17.84 5.57
N TRP A 298 35.49 16.81 5.67
CA TRP A 298 35.47 15.68 4.75
C TRP A 298 34.98 16.05 3.35
N MET A 299 34.42 17.25 3.14
CA MET A 299 33.89 17.65 1.83
C MET A 299 34.97 17.65 0.74
N GLY A 300 36.20 18.03 1.09
CA GLY A 300 37.34 18.03 0.17
C GLY A 300 37.87 16.63 -0.18
N THR A 301 37.42 15.59 0.53
CA THR A 301 37.88 14.19 0.34
C THR A 301 36.85 13.33 -0.38
N LEU A 302 35.81 13.94 -0.95
CA LEU A 302 34.78 13.24 -1.72
C LEU A 302 35.40 12.58 -2.96
N PHE A 303 35.34 11.25 -3.02
CA PHE A 303 35.79 10.41 -4.13
C PHE A 303 37.28 10.59 -4.51
N THR A 304 38.10 11.12 -3.60
CA THR A 304 39.55 11.30 -3.82
C THR A 304 40.32 9.99 -3.67
N THR A 305 39.87 9.12 -2.76
CA THR A 305 40.44 7.79 -2.53
C THR A 305 39.44 6.71 -2.91
N SER A 306 39.93 5.58 -3.44
CA SER A 306 39.07 4.43 -3.77
C SER A 306 38.64 3.69 -2.49
N PRO A 307 37.33 3.43 -2.26
CA PRO A 307 36.87 2.55 -1.19
C PRO A 307 36.93 1.06 -1.57
N PHE A 308 37.52 0.72 -2.73
CA PHE A 308 37.49 -0.63 -3.30
C PHE A 308 38.88 -1.26 -3.24
N LEU A 309 38.96 -2.50 -2.72
CA LEU A 309 40.17 -3.32 -2.84
C LEU A 309 40.28 -3.95 -4.22
N GLN A 310 39.14 -4.40 -4.75
CA GLN A 310 38.99 -4.98 -6.08
C GLN A 310 37.83 -4.29 -6.80
N SER A 311 37.85 -4.29 -8.13
CA SER A 311 36.79 -3.65 -8.92
C SER A 311 35.46 -4.38 -8.67
N PRO A 312 34.40 -3.70 -8.21
CA PRO A 312 33.11 -4.34 -7.97
C PRO A 312 32.44 -4.72 -9.29
N ALA A 313 31.48 -5.65 -9.22
CA ALA A 313 30.66 -6.06 -10.36
C ALA A 313 29.99 -4.88 -11.09
N SER A 314 29.60 -3.84 -10.35
CA SER A 314 28.95 -2.64 -10.90
C SER A 314 29.90 -1.72 -11.68
N SER A 315 31.22 -1.96 -11.66
CA SER A 315 32.19 -1.14 -12.39
C SER A 315 31.98 -1.13 -13.91
N VAL A 316 31.32 -2.16 -14.45
CA VAL A 316 30.99 -2.25 -15.88
C VAL A 316 29.82 -1.34 -16.28
N ILE A 317 29.01 -0.89 -15.31
CA ILE A 317 27.89 0.02 -15.56
C ILE A 317 28.46 1.41 -15.83
N PRO A 318 28.09 2.10 -16.91
CA PRO A 318 28.58 3.45 -17.19
C PRO A 318 28.35 4.41 -16.01
N HIS A 319 29.39 5.12 -15.62
CA HIS A 319 29.37 6.10 -14.54
C HIS A 319 30.39 7.21 -14.83
N ALA A 320 30.28 8.34 -14.13
CA ALA A 320 31.23 9.42 -14.29
C ALA A 320 32.66 8.98 -13.87
N PRO A 321 33.71 9.29 -14.65
CA PRO A 321 35.09 8.91 -14.33
C PRO A 321 35.50 9.32 -12.92
N GLY A 322 36.17 8.41 -12.19
CA GLY A 322 36.61 8.64 -10.81
C GLY A 322 35.50 8.62 -9.75
N LYS A 323 34.23 8.49 -10.15
CA LYS A 323 33.08 8.53 -9.24
C LYS A 323 32.37 7.19 -9.07
N LEU A 324 33.04 6.05 -9.27
CA LEU A 324 32.42 4.72 -9.10
C LEU A 324 31.74 4.56 -7.73
N ALA A 325 32.37 5.05 -6.67
CA ALA A 325 31.81 4.97 -5.31
C ALA A 325 30.49 5.76 -5.15
N SER A 326 30.27 6.82 -5.94
CA SER A 326 29.03 7.59 -5.94
C SER A 326 27.83 6.81 -6.47
N THR A 327 28.07 5.70 -7.19
CA THR A 327 26.99 4.83 -7.69
C THR A 327 26.35 4.00 -6.57
N PHE A 328 27.02 3.87 -5.41
CA PHE A 328 26.48 3.23 -4.22
C PHE A 328 25.81 4.30 -3.36
N GLN A 329 24.48 4.33 -3.35
CA GLN A 329 23.73 5.46 -2.79
C GLN A 329 23.32 5.21 -1.34
N PHE A 330 23.48 6.23 -0.50
CA PHE A 330 22.99 6.20 0.87
C PHE A 330 21.46 6.23 0.92
N ASP A 331 20.87 5.19 1.51
CA ASP A 331 19.43 5.07 1.67
C ASP A 331 18.89 5.84 2.90
N LEU A 332 18.01 6.82 2.66
CA LEU A 332 17.37 7.60 3.73
C LEU A 332 16.49 6.74 4.65
N PHE A 333 15.92 5.62 4.19
CA PHE A 333 15.10 4.75 5.01
C PHE A 333 15.91 4.06 6.12
N HIS A 334 17.01 3.38 5.77
CA HIS A 334 17.89 2.73 6.74
C HIS A 334 18.75 3.72 7.53
N ASN A 335 19.06 4.89 6.96
CA ASN A 335 19.80 5.94 7.67
C ASN A 335 18.94 6.66 8.71
N TRP A 336 17.71 7.05 8.36
CA TRP A 336 16.78 7.70 9.28
C TRP A 336 15.82 6.70 9.94
N HIS A 337 14.82 6.20 9.20
CA HIS A 337 13.68 5.47 9.78
C HIS A 337 14.10 4.22 10.56
N LEU A 338 15.02 3.40 10.03
CA LEU A 338 15.55 2.22 10.71
C LEU A 338 16.96 2.42 11.29
N GLY A 339 17.43 3.67 11.35
CA GLY A 339 18.74 4.06 11.87
C GLY A 339 18.61 5.10 12.97
N VAL A 340 19.04 6.33 12.67
CA VAL A 340 19.06 7.45 13.63
C VAL A 340 17.70 7.67 14.30
N GLY A 341 16.62 7.58 13.54
CA GLY A 341 15.28 7.78 14.05
C GLY A 341 14.84 6.73 15.09
N ARG A 342 15.32 5.47 14.99
CA ARG A 342 15.04 4.44 16.02
C ARG A 342 15.68 4.78 17.36
N ASN A 343 16.93 5.22 17.33
CA ASN A 343 17.68 5.57 18.54
C ASN A 343 17.19 6.90 19.13
N PHE A 344 16.86 7.87 18.26
CA PHE A 344 16.23 9.12 18.64
C PHE A 344 14.88 8.87 19.32
N SER A 345 14.02 8.04 18.71
CA SER A 345 12.72 7.68 19.30
C SER A 345 12.88 6.97 20.64
N GLY A 346 13.85 6.07 20.76
CA GLY A 346 14.18 5.41 22.03
C GLY A 346 14.52 6.42 23.12
N SER A 347 15.42 7.36 22.83
CA SER A 347 15.81 8.41 23.78
C SER A 347 14.65 9.34 24.12
N ALA A 348 13.83 9.71 23.13
CA ALA A 348 12.64 10.54 23.31
C ALA A 348 11.59 9.86 24.21
N LEU A 349 11.38 8.55 24.09
CA LEU A 349 10.48 7.79 24.94
C LEU A 349 10.98 7.69 26.38
N VAL A 350 12.30 7.59 26.60
CA VAL A 350 12.88 7.70 27.95
C VAL A 350 12.61 9.08 28.54
N LEU A 351 12.85 10.16 27.78
CA LEU A 351 12.55 11.52 28.22
C LEU A 351 11.08 11.71 28.61
N LEU A 352 10.13 11.16 27.83
CA LEU A 352 8.72 11.20 28.20
C LEU A 352 8.42 10.38 29.46
N SER A 353 9.03 9.21 29.60
CA SER A 353 8.84 8.37 30.78
C SER A 353 9.31 9.07 32.06
N ASP A 354 10.37 9.87 31.98
CA ASP A 354 10.92 10.62 33.12
C ASP A 354 10.00 11.76 33.61
N LEU A 355 8.97 12.14 32.84
CA LEU A 355 7.95 13.11 33.26
C LEU A 355 6.86 12.49 34.15
N HIS A 356 6.93 11.19 34.41
CA HIS A 356 5.95 10.46 35.19
C HIS A 356 6.54 9.91 36.49
N ASP A 357 5.72 9.90 37.53
CA ASP A 357 6.04 9.25 38.79
C ASP A 357 5.85 7.72 38.69
N GLY A 358 6.53 7.01 39.58
CA GLY A 358 6.44 5.54 39.70
C GLY A 358 7.65 4.81 39.13
N ASN A 359 7.58 3.48 39.13
CA ASN A 359 8.64 2.64 38.58
C ASN A 359 8.67 2.71 37.04
N VAL A 360 9.73 2.19 36.42
CA VAL A 360 9.91 2.23 34.95
C VAL A 360 8.69 1.69 34.19
N GLU A 361 8.06 0.62 34.66
CA GLU A 361 6.91 0.01 33.98
C GLU A 361 5.65 0.88 34.09
N GLU A 362 5.39 1.44 35.26
CA GLU A 362 4.29 2.39 35.51
C GLU A 362 4.43 3.63 34.63
N ARG A 363 5.63 4.20 34.55
CA ARG A 363 5.93 5.37 33.71
C ARG A 363 5.64 5.08 32.23
N PHE A 364 6.09 3.93 31.71
CA PHE A 364 5.80 3.54 30.33
C PHE A 364 4.32 3.19 30.08
N ALA A 365 3.60 2.71 31.09
CA ALA A 365 2.15 2.53 31.01
C ALA A 365 1.44 3.88 30.82
N GLN A 366 1.87 4.93 31.53
CA GLN A 366 1.35 6.30 31.34
C GLN A 366 1.67 6.84 29.94
N VAL A 367 2.90 6.67 29.47
CA VAL A 367 3.29 7.05 28.09
C VAL A 367 2.43 6.31 27.05
N THR A 368 2.10 5.04 27.29
CA THR A 368 1.21 4.26 26.42
C THR A 368 -0.20 4.86 26.35
N ILE A 369 -0.75 5.32 27.48
CA ILE A 369 -2.06 5.97 27.53
C ILE A 369 -2.04 7.26 26.70
N GLN A 370 -1.06 8.13 26.95
CA GLN A 370 -0.89 9.38 26.19
C GLN A 370 -0.74 9.14 24.68
N TYR A 371 0.04 8.15 24.30
CA TYR A 371 0.23 7.79 22.90
C TYR A 371 -1.08 7.35 22.23
N LYS A 372 -1.90 6.54 22.91
CA LYS A 372 -3.20 6.11 22.41
C LYS A 372 -4.19 7.27 22.31
N ASP A 373 -4.19 8.16 23.29
CA ASP A 373 -5.02 9.36 23.28
C ASP A 373 -4.62 10.32 22.16
N TRP A 374 -3.31 10.51 21.94
CA TRP A 374 -2.78 11.24 20.81
C TRP A 374 -3.20 10.61 19.47
N CYS A 375 -3.08 9.29 19.31
CA CYS A 375 -3.53 8.58 18.12
C CYS A 375 -5.03 8.83 17.85
N LYS A 376 -5.86 8.73 18.89
CA LYS A 376 -7.30 8.99 18.81
C LYS A 376 -7.61 10.44 18.45
N ARG A 377 -6.91 11.41 19.04
CA ARG A 377 -7.10 12.86 18.80
C ARG A 377 -6.67 13.27 17.39
N THR A 378 -5.60 12.70 16.87
CA THR A 378 -5.00 13.10 15.58
C THR A 378 -5.40 12.21 14.40
N GLY A 379 -6.11 11.10 14.65
CA GLY A 379 -6.53 10.16 13.62
C GLY A 379 -5.42 9.20 13.15
N HIS A 380 -4.28 9.17 13.84
CA HIS A 380 -3.23 8.19 13.56
C HIS A 380 -3.60 6.81 14.13
N SER A 381 -3.14 5.76 13.46
CA SER A 381 -3.29 4.40 14.00
C SER A 381 -2.25 4.14 15.10
N PRO A 382 -2.63 3.53 16.23
CA PRO A 382 -1.69 3.11 17.27
C PRO A 382 -0.90 1.89 16.80
N ILE A 383 0.19 2.12 16.05
CA ILE A 383 1.01 1.06 15.45
C ILE A 383 1.61 0.16 16.54
N MET A 384 1.98 0.76 17.68
CA MET A 384 2.37 0.04 18.88
C MET A 384 1.18 -0.13 19.83
N SER A 385 0.87 -1.35 20.22
CA SER A 385 -0.23 -1.64 21.15
C SER A 385 0.10 -1.26 22.60
N LYS A 386 1.38 -1.34 22.96
CA LYS A 386 1.96 -0.93 24.25
C LYS A 386 3.37 -0.37 24.01
N ILE A 387 3.77 0.57 24.86
CA ILE A 387 5.14 1.09 24.95
C ILE A 387 5.72 0.57 26.27
N HIS A 388 6.86 -0.11 26.20
CA HIS A 388 7.62 -0.65 27.34
C HIS A 388 9.13 -0.60 27.04
N LYS A 389 9.96 -0.76 28.07
CA LYS A 389 11.44 -0.70 27.96
C LYS A 389 12.03 -1.66 26.92
N ASP A 390 11.44 -2.84 26.71
CA ASP A 390 11.94 -3.80 25.72
C ASP A 390 11.61 -3.37 24.28
N ASN A 391 10.63 -2.48 24.07
CA ASN A 391 10.44 -1.87 22.74
C ASN A 391 11.63 -1.02 22.33
N ILE A 392 12.45 -0.59 23.30
CA ILE A 392 13.60 0.28 23.10
C ILE A 392 14.91 -0.32 23.65
N GLN A 393 14.97 -1.64 23.88
CA GLN A 393 16.19 -2.33 24.37
C GLN A 393 16.86 -1.63 25.56
N TRP A 394 16.07 -1.05 26.46
CA TRP A 394 16.60 -0.25 27.55
C TRP A 394 16.60 -1.07 28.84
N GLY A 395 17.63 -1.92 28.99
CA GLY A 395 17.79 -2.80 30.15
C GLY A 395 18.23 -2.04 31.40
N SER A 396 19.05 -1.00 31.24
CA SER A 396 19.55 -0.15 32.32
C SER A 396 19.78 1.30 31.86
N THR A 397 19.91 2.24 32.80
CA THR A 397 20.20 3.66 32.52
C THR A 397 21.60 3.89 31.94
N SER A 398 22.49 2.91 32.02
CA SER A 398 23.83 2.92 31.40
C SER A 398 23.84 2.43 29.95
N GLU A 399 22.69 2.05 29.39
CA GLU A 399 22.56 1.60 28.00
C GLU A 399 21.82 2.62 27.14
N PHE A 400 22.21 2.74 25.87
CA PHE A 400 21.52 3.61 24.92
C PHE A 400 20.19 3.00 24.47
N PRO A 401 19.05 3.69 24.65
CA PRO A 401 17.76 3.19 24.19
C PRO A 401 17.69 3.13 22.66
N THR A 402 17.32 1.97 22.12
CA THR A 402 17.24 1.66 20.70
C THR A 402 15.95 0.92 20.39
N GLY A 403 15.06 1.54 19.60
CA GLY A 403 13.81 0.90 19.18
C GLY A 403 14.02 -0.48 18.57
N THR A 404 13.19 -1.49 18.84
CA THR A 404 13.33 -2.88 18.34
C THR A 404 12.57 -3.18 17.05
N TRP A 405 11.80 -2.22 16.56
CA TRP A 405 10.92 -2.43 15.42
C TRP A 405 11.66 -2.45 14.07
N PHE A 406 11.15 -3.27 13.16
CA PHE A 406 11.64 -3.40 11.78
C PHE A 406 10.80 -2.60 10.76
N LYS A 407 9.69 -1.99 11.21
CA LYS A 407 8.82 -1.18 10.34
C LYS A 407 9.13 0.30 10.56
N GLY A 408 9.68 0.97 9.54
CA GLY A 408 10.05 2.38 9.67
C GLY A 408 8.89 3.34 9.95
N GLY A 409 7.64 2.94 9.66
CA GLY A 409 6.44 3.70 10.03
C GLY A 409 6.26 3.88 11.54
N VAL A 410 6.80 2.97 12.37
CA VAL A 410 6.79 3.13 13.84
C VAL A 410 7.63 4.33 14.24
N THR A 411 8.84 4.49 13.68
CA THR A 411 9.71 5.64 13.94
C THR A 411 9.00 6.95 13.61
N THR A 412 8.42 7.08 12.41
CA THR A 412 7.68 8.29 12.02
C THR A 412 6.57 8.60 13.00
N ASN A 413 5.81 7.59 13.41
CA ASN A 413 4.68 7.76 14.31
C ASN A 413 5.12 8.14 15.73
N MET A 414 6.19 7.54 16.26
CA MET A 414 6.76 7.89 17.57
C MET A 414 7.32 9.31 17.59
N VAL A 415 8.02 9.75 16.54
CA VAL A 415 8.58 11.11 16.48
C VAL A 415 7.49 12.17 16.31
N LEU A 416 6.40 11.86 15.59
CA LEU A 416 5.21 12.73 15.52
C LEU A 416 4.49 12.83 16.88
N PHE A 417 4.35 11.71 17.59
CA PHE A 417 3.81 11.71 18.95
C PHE A 417 4.67 12.56 19.89
N PHE A 418 5.99 12.36 19.88
CA PHE A 418 6.91 13.12 20.71
C PHE A 418 6.87 14.63 20.39
N GLU A 419 6.76 15.03 19.13
CA GLU A 419 6.59 16.44 18.75
C GLU A 419 5.32 17.07 19.35
N ASP A 420 4.22 16.31 19.48
CA ASP A 420 2.96 16.77 20.08
C ASP A 420 3.09 16.98 21.61
N CYS A 421 4.06 16.33 22.25
CA CYS A 421 4.38 16.47 23.67
C CYS A 421 5.24 17.70 24.01
N LYS A 422 5.43 18.63 23.06
CA LYS A 422 6.31 19.80 23.20
C LYS A 422 6.05 20.69 24.42
N ASP A 423 4.81 20.73 24.90
CA ASP A 423 4.37 21.61 25.98
C ASP A 423 4.39 20.91 27.36
N LEU A 424 4.90 19.66 27.43
CA LEU A 424 4.92 18.87 28.69
C LEU A 424 6.09 19.19 29.61
N SER A 425 7.21 19.72 29.08
CA SER A 425 8.38 20.05 29.88
C SER A 425 9.22 21.14 29.24
N ASP A 426 9.74 22.02 30.10
CA ASP A 426 10.66 23.10 29.74
C ASP A 426 12.13 22.78 30.01
N GLU A 427 12.44 21.55 30.42
CA GLU A 427 13.82 21.12 30.64
C GLU A 427 14.66 21.29 29.37
N PRO A 428 15.92 21.78 29.49
CA PRO A 428 16.75 22.09 28.32
C PRO A 428 16.93 20.91 27.35
N LEU A 429 17.16 19.69 27.87
CA LEU A 429 17.33 18.50 27.03
C LEU A 429 16.03 18.12 26.31
N PHE A 430 14.90 18.15 27.02
CA PHE A 430 13.57 17.88 26.45
C PHE A 430 13.25 18.87 25.32
N ARG A 431 13.42 20.17 25.57
CA ARG A 431 13.18 21.22 24.58
C ARG A 431 14.07 21.07 23.34
N LEU A 432 15.36 20.74 23.52
CA LEU A 432 16.27 20.48 22.40
C LEU A 432 15.82 19.27 21.56
N ALA A 433 15.40 18.20 22.22
CA ALA A 433 14.90 17.00 21.55
C ALA A 433 13.61 17.30 20.77
N ILE A 434 12.68 18.07 21.33
CA ILE A 434 11.48 18.54 20.62
C ILE A 434 11.84 19.36 19.37
N GLN A 435 12.80 20.28 19.48
CA GLN A 435 13.25 21.06 18.32
C GLN A 435 13.91 20.19 17.24
N ALA A 436 14.59 19.11 17.63
CA ALA A 436 15.10 18.11 16.69
C ALA A 436 13.95 17.37 15.99
N ALA A 437 12.95 16.90 16.75
CA ALA A 437 11.77 16.21 16.22
C ALA A 437 11.00 17.07 15.21
N GLN A 438 10.75 18.34 15.53
CA GLN A 438 10.11 19.31 14.63
C GLN A 438 10.89 19.47 13.32
N ALA A 439 12.22 19.64 13.41
CA ALA A 439 13.06 19.85 12.24
C ALA A 439 13.05 18.65 11.29
N ILE A 440 13.17 17.42 11.83
CA ILE A 440 13.17 16.22 11.00
C ILE A 440 11.78 15.86 10.45
N ASN A 441 10.71 16.09 11.23
CA ASN A 441 9.34 15.89 10.74
C ASN A 441 9.01 16.87 9.61
N GLU A 442 9.39 18.15 9.74
CA GLU A 442 9.21 19.13 8.66
C GLU A 442 10.05 18.77 7.42
N PHE A 443 11.30 18.32 7.60
CA PHE A 443 12.16 17.85 6.52
C PHE A 443 11.50 16.69 5.74
N LEU A 444 11.01 15.67 6.43
CA LEU A 444 10.37 14.52 5.79
C LEU A 444 9.06 14.91 5.10
N LYS A 445 8.20 15.71 5.76
CA LYS A 445 6.97 16.23 5.15
C LYS A 445 7.27 16.97 3.84
N LEU A 446 8.32 17.77 3.80
CA LEU A 446 8.76 18.48 2.61
C LEU A 446 9.22 17.52 1.50
N LEU A 447 10.03 16.50 1.82
CA LEU A 447 10.50 15.53 0.83
C LEU A 447 9.38 14.68 0.23
N TYR A 448 8.45 14.16 1.05
CA TYR A 448 7.35 13.30 0.57
C TYR A 448 6.28 14.07 -0.22
N SER A 449 6.10 15.37 0.06
CA SER A 449 5.17 16.22 -0.70
C SER A 449 5.76 16.71 -2.03
N SER A 450 7.08 16.62 -2.19
CA SER A 450 7.81 17.06 -3.37
C SER A 450 7.92 15.99 -4.46
N ASP A 451 8.41 16.42 -5.63
CA ASP A 451 8.67 15.57 -6.79
C ASP A 451 10.11 15.00 -6.74
N VAL A 452 10.51 14.26 -7.77
CA VAL A 452 11.87 13.69 -7.92
C VAL A 452 12.93 14.79 -7.92
N TRP A 453 12.66 15.92 -8.57
CA TRP A 453 13.54 17.08 -8.61
C TRP A 453 13.00 18.17 -7.69
N LEU A 454 13.84 18.62 -6.77
CA LEU A 454 13.54 19.67 -5.81
C LEU A 454 13.98 21.02 -6.39
N PRO A 455 13.07 22.00 -6.51
CA PRO A 455 13.45 23.36 -6.86
C PRO A 455 14.49 23.92 -5.87
N PRO A 456 15.39 24.84 -6.29
CA PRO A 456 16.47 25.34 -5.43
C PRO A 456 16.01 25.85 -4.06
N ALA A 457 14.86 26.56 -3.99
CA ALA A 457 14.31 27.05 -2.73
C ALA A 457 13.84 25.91 -1.80
N VAL A 458 13.23 24.88 -2.36
CA VAL A 458 12.78 23.69 -1.63
C VAL A 458 13.99 22.89 -1.13
N ALA A 459 14.98 22.67 -2.00
CA ALA A 459 16.23 22.01 -1.65
C ALA A 459 16.97 22.75 -0.52
N ARG A 460 17.03 24.09 -0.57
CA ARG A 460 17.59 24.92 0.52
C ARG A 460 16.85 24.71 1.82
N ARG A 461 15.51 24.79 1.82
CA ARG A 461 14.70 24.59 3.02
C ARG A 461 14.91 23.19 3.60
N ALA A 462 14.91 22.16 2.76
CA ALA A 462 15.17 20.79 3.18
C ALA A 462 16.56 20.65 3.83
N ALA A 463 17.60 21.21 3.21
CA ALA A 463 18.95 21.19 3.77
C ALA A 463 19.03 21.88 5.13
N GLU A 464 18.43 23.08 5.26
CA GLU A 464 18.43 23.84 6.50
C GLU A 464 17.71 23.11 7.64
N LEU A 465 16.60 22.44 7.35
CA LEU A 465 15.87 21.61 8.31
C LEU A 465 16.71 20.41 8.76
N LEU A 466 17.36 19.71 7.83
CA LEU A 466 18.21 18.56 8.18
C LEU A 466 19.45 19.00 8.97
N PHE A 467 20.09 20.11 8.60
CA PHE A 467 21.19 20.68 9.40
C PHE A 467 20.71 21.16 10.78
N ARG A 468 19.48 21.68 10.90
CA ARG A 468 18.90 22.02 12.20
C ARG A 468 18.72 20.77 13.05
N PHE A 469 18.19 19.69 12.50
CA PHE A 469 18.12 18.40 13.19
C PHE A 469 19.49 17.94 13.66
N LEU A 470 20.50 17.91 12.79
CA LEU A 470 21.86 17.46 13.12
C LEU A 470 22.48 18.27 14.27
N ARG A 471 22.37 19.61 14.23
CA ARG A 471 22.84 20.48 15.33
C ARG A 471 22.11 20.23 16.64
N ARG A 472 20.80 19.98 16.60
CA ARG A 472 20.00 19.72 17.80
C ARG A 472 20.30 18.34 18.38
N TYR A 473 20.48 17.33 17.53
CA TYR A 473 20.88 15.99 17.95
C TYR A 473 22.24 16.00 18.67
N GLU A 474 23.24 16.68 18.11
CA GLU A 474 24.54 16.85 18.77
C GLU A 474 24.41 17.58 20.12
N ALA A 475 23.60 18.64 20.19
CA ALA A 475 23.36 19.34 21.44
C ALA A 475 22.68 18.45 22.49
N CYS A 476 21.72 17.61 22.09
CA CYS A 476 21.10 16.62 22.97
C CYS A 476 22.12 15.59 23.47
N ALA A 477 22.97 15.05 22.59
CA ALA A 477 24.00 14.09 22.97
C ALA A 477 25.02 14.69 23.95
N ARG A 478 25.45 15.94 23.71
CA ARG A 478 26.37 16.66 24.60
C ARG A 478 25.76 16.89 25.97
N LEU A 479 24.52 17.37 26.04
CA LEU A 479 23.86 17.66 27.31
C LEU A 479 23.54 16.38 28.09
N ALA A 480 23.07 15.33 27.41
CA ALA A 480 22.87 14.02 28.04
C ALA A 480 24.18 13.48 28.63
N PHE A 481 25.30 13.60 27.91
CA PHE A 481 26.62 13.22 28.43
C PHE A 481 27.02 14.03 29.67
N GLN A 482 26.79 15.35 29.68
CA GLN A 482 27.05 16.21 30.84
C GLN A 482 26.18 15.84 32.05
N GLU A 483 24.94 15.41 31.81
CA GLU A 483 24.01 14.90 32.83
C GLU A 483 24.32 13.44 33.25
N SER A 484 25.41 12.83 32.76
CA SER A 484 25.74 11.41 32.97
C SER A 484 24.63 10.44 32.54
N ARG A 485 23.90 10.78 31.47
CA ARG A 485 22.80 9.99 30.90
C ARG A 485 23.20 9.38 29.55
N THR A 486 22.86 8.12 29.38
CA THR A 486 23.16 7.35 28.16
C THR A 486 22.07 7.54 27.12
N LEU A 487 21.93 8.75 26.58
CA LEU A 487 20.91 9.10 25.57
C LEU A 487 21.55 9.65 24.29
N PHE A 488 20.84 9.55 23.16
CA PHE A 488 21.23 10.14 21.86
C PHE A 488 22.60 9.65 21.32
N VAL A 489 22.75 8.34 21.16
CA VAL A 489 23.98 7.70 20.64
C VAL A 489 24.47 8.34 19.33
N LEU A 490 25.78 8.57 19.24
CA LEU A 490 26.44 9.01 18.00
C LEU A 490 26.74 7.78 17.14
N GLN A 491 26.26 7.77 15.90
CA GLN A 491 26.45 6.65 14.97
C GLN A 491 26.79 7.16 13.56
N PRO A 492 27.49 6.36 12.73
CA PRO A 492 27.88 6.73 11.36
C PRO A 492 26.73 7.24 10.48
N LYS A 493 25.51 6.77 10.72
CA LYS A 493 24.33 7.19 9.95
C LYS A 493 24.00 8.68 10.12
N LEU A 494 24.50 9.37 11.15
CA LEU A 494 24.39 10.82 11.26
C LEU A 494 25.25 11.53 10.20
N HIS A 495 26.43 10.98 9.90
CA HIS A 495 27.31 11.47 8.85
C HIS A 495 26.70 11.26 7.45
N THR A 496 26.01 10.14 7.21
CA THR A 496 25.29 9.92 5.94
C THR A 496 24.10 10.87 5.76
N LEU A 497 23.42 11.25 6.85
CA LEU A 497 22.43 12.33 6.82
C LEU A 497 23.08 13.70 6.53
N GLN A 498 24.29 13.95 7.03
CA GLN A 498 25.03 15.18 6.70
C GLN A 498 25.38 15.25 5.20
N HIS A 499 25.77 14.13 4.57
CA HIS A 499 25.95 14.08 3.11
C HIS A 499 24.68 14.54 2.36
N ALA A 500 23.50 14.03 2.75
CA ALA A 500 22.24 14.45 2.14
C ALA A 500 21.98 15.96 2.31
N ALA A 501 22.24 16.51 3.50
CA ALA A 501 22.08 17.95 3.75
C ALA A 501 23.06 18.81 2.92
N VAL A 502 24.33 18.40 2.82
CA VAL A 502 25.36 19.09 2.04
C VAL A 502 25.02 19.10 0.56
N VAL A 503 24.65 17.94 -0.01
CA VAL A 503 24.29 17.83 -1.43
C VAL A 503 23.12 18.75 -1.76
N LEU A 504 22.06 18.73 -0.96
CA LEU A 504 20.90 19.62 -1.13
C LEU A 504 21.30 21.11 -1.08
N LEU A 505 22.14 21.49 -0.12
CA LEU A 505 22.59 22.87 0.05
C LEU A 505 23.49 23.34 -1.10
N GLN A 506 24.44 22.51 -1.55
CA GLN A 506 25.34 22.83 -2.66
C GLN A 506 24.55 23.08 -3.96
N ARG A 507 23.60 22.21 -4.27
CA ARG A 507 22.71 22.36 -5.44
C ARG A 507 21.88 23.65 -5.35
N ALA A 508 21.29 23.90 -4.18
CA ALA A 508 20.52 25.11 -3.96
C ALA A 508 21.34 26.41 -4.00
N ASN A 509 22.63 26.37 -3.62
CA ASN A 509 23.54 27.51 -3.73
C ASN A 509 23.95 27.78 -5.18
N ALA A 510 24.07 26.72 -5.99
CA ALA A 510 24.28 26.83 -7.44
C ALA A 510 23.00 27.21 -8.21
N SER A 511 21.88 27.45 -7.53
CA SER A 511 20.55 27.67 -8.16
C SER A 511 20.12 26.53 -9.10
N LEU A 512 20.56 25.31 -8.80
CA LEU A 512 20.22 24.10 -9.56
C LEU A 512 19.20 23.26 -8.80
N GLU A 513 18.36 22.53 -9.54
CA GLU A 513 17.49 21.53 -8.94
C GLU A 513 18.32 20.45 -8.25
N ALA A 514 17.84 19.97 -7.10
CA ALA A 514 18.48 18.88 -6.38
C ALA A 514 17.66 17.60 -6.53
N LEU A 515 18.32 16.45 -6.63
CA LEU A 515 17.62 15.18 -6.61
C LEU A 515 17.05 14.94 -5.20
N ASN A 516 15.78 14.57 -5.12
CA ASN A 516 15.13 14.26 -3.86
C ASN A 516 15.78 13.01 -3.23
N PRO A 517 16.30 13.06 -1.99
CA PRO A 517 16.95 11.91 -1.36
C PRO A 517 16.05 10.66 -1.26
N LEU A 518 14.72 10.84 -1.31
CA LEU A 518 13.77 9.73 -1.33
C LEU A 518 13.83 8.88 -2.60
N VAL A 519 14.51 9.32 -3.66
CA VAL A 519 14.73 8.50 -4.87
C VAL A 519 15.55 7.25 -4.56
N PHE A 520 16.49 7.36 -3.61
CA PHE A 520 17.34 6.25 -3.17
C PHE A 520 16.75 5.48 -1.98
N ALA A 521 15.57 5.86 -1.50
CA ALA A 521 15.02 5.23 -0.32
C ALA A 521 14.50 3.81 -0.59
N SER A 522 14.87 2.85 0.27
CA SER A 522 14.64 1.43 0.03
C SER A 522 13.30 0.89 0.57
N GLN A 523 12.37 1.75 1.00
CA GLN A 523 11.09 1.32 1.61
C GLN A 523 10.27 0.41 0.70
N MET A 524 10.14 0.79 -0.57
CA MET A 524 9.42 -0.01 -1.57
C MET A 524 10.21 -1.26 -1.95
N SER A 525 11.54 -1.20 -1.88
CA SER A 525 12.39 -2.38 -2.07
C SER A 525 12.24 -3.37 -0.90
N GLU A 526 12.07 -2.88 0.34
CA GLU A 526 11.85 -3.71 1.53
C GLU A 526 10.47 -4.41 1.50
N ASP A 527 9.41 -3.70 1.08
CA ASP A 527 8.11 -4.36 0.83
C ASP A 527 8.23 -5.42 -0.26
N PHE A 528 8.96 -5.13 -1.35
CA PHE A 528 9.19 -6.08 -2.42
C PHE A 528 9.94 -7.34 -1.94
N VAL A 529 11.07 -7.17 -1.25
CA VAL A 529 11.84 -8.28 -0.67
C VAL A 529 10.98 -9.05 0.33
N GLY A 530 10.25 -8.37 1.20
CA GLY A 530 9.35 -8.98 2.18
C GLY A 530 8.26 -9.84 1.55
N ARG A 531 7.76 -9.48 0.34
CA ARG A 531 6.85 -10.31 -0.44
C ARG A 531 7.53 -11.59 -0.91
N GLN A 532 8.75 -11.51 -1.45
CA GLN A 532 9.51 -12.70 -1.88
C GLN A 532 9.87 -13.61 -0.71
N SER A 533 10.27 -13.04 0.43
CA SER A 533 10.54 -13.80 1.66
C SER A 533 9.29 -14.51 2.20
N ARG A 534 8.08 -13.96 1.98
CA ARG A 534 6.82 -14.66 2.29
C ARG A 534 6.56 -15.82 1.34
N LEU A 535 6.96 -15.71 0.06
CA LEU A 535 6.86 -16.81 -0.89
C LEU A 535 7.85 -17.93 -0.58
N SER A 536 9.09 -17.59 -0.19
CA SER A 536 10.13 -18.59 0.09
C SER A 536 9.77 -19.53 1.25
N ARG A 537 9.00 -19.05 2.23
CA ARG A 537 8.48 -19.87 3.35
C ARG A 537 7.40 -20.88 2.94
N ARG A 538 6.90 -20.82 1.71
CA ARG A 538 5.80 -21.66 1.21
C ARG A 538 6.24 -22.69 0.18
N VAL A 539 7.53 -22.73 -0.13
CA VAL A 539 8.12 -23.64 -1.12
C VAL A 539 9.16 -24.53 -0.44
N ALA A 540 9.47 -25.67 -1.06
CA ALA A 540 10.48 -26.58 -0.55
C ALA A 540 11.88 -25.89 -0.55
N PRO A 541 12.67 -25.97 0.55
CA PRO A 541 13.97 -25.30 0.65
C PRO A 541 14.97 -25.65 -0.45
N GLN A 542 14.94 -26.89 -0.96
CA GLN A 542 15.80 -27.36 -2.04
C GLN A 542 15.50 -26.70 -3.39
N GLN A 543 14.26 -26.29 -3.63
CA GLN A 543 13.83 -25.65 -4.88
C GLN A 543 13.48 -24.17 -4.67
N ALA A 544 13.91 -23.58 -3.55
CA ALA A 544 13.46 -22.26 -3.13
C ALA A 544 13.70 -21.19 -4.20
N ILE A 545 14.87 -21.20 -4.85
CA ILE A 545 15.21 -20.24 -5.92
C ILE A 545 14.18 -20.33 -7.05
N LYS A 546 14.11 -21.50 -7.72
CA LYS A 546 13.19 -21.75 -8.83
C LYS A 546 11.74 -21.39 -8.50
N ARG A 547 11.24 -21.93 -7.39
CA ARG A 547 9.82 -21.84 -7.04
C ARG A 547 9.41 -20.43 -6.61
N VAL A 548 10.30 -19.69 -5.96
CA VAL A 548 10.04 -18.28 -5.64
C VAL A 548 9.98 -17.46 -6.94
N ILE A 549 10.90 -17.68 -7.87
CA ILE A 549 10.87 -16.99 -9.18
C ILE A 549 9.58 -17.32 -9.94
N GLU A 550 9.22 -18.60 -10.06
CA GLU A 550 7.99 -19.04 -10.74
C GLU A 550 6.72 -18.42 -10.12
N ARG A 551 6.62 -18.43 -8.78
CA ARG A 551 5.49 -17.81 -8.07
C ARG A 551 5.48 -16.30 -8.17
N TYR A 552 6.65 -15.67 -8.19
CA TYR A 552 6.78 -14.25 -8.39
C TYR A 552 6.25 -13.84 -9.78
N LEU A 553 6.61 -14.56 -10.85
CA LEU A 553 6.14 -14.26 -12.21
C LEU A 553 4.61 -14.35 -12.32
N GLN A 554 3.98 -15.30 -11.63
CA GLN A 554 2.51 -15.42 -11.54
C GLN A 554 1.90 -14.25 -10.76
N ALA A 555 2.48 -13.92 -9.61
CA ALA A 555 1.97 -12.86 -8.75
C ALA A 555 2.13 -11.48 -9.40
N ALA A 556 3.26 -11.23 -10.07
CA ALA A 556 3.50 -10.01 -10.82
C ALA A 556 2.53 -9.89 -12.01
N TYR A 557 2.26 -10.98 -12.74
CA TYR A 557 1.26 -10.98 -13.82
C TYR A 557 -0.12 -10.53 -13.31
N SER A 558 -0.57 -11.12 -12.20
CA SER A 558 -1.86 -10.76 -11.59
C SER A 558 -1.92 -9.27 -11.21
N GLU A 559 -0.84 -8.71 -10.65
CA GLU A 559 -0.78 -7.29 -10.30
C GLU A 559 -0.68 -6.37 -11.54
N PHE A 560 -0.04 -6.82 -12.63
CA PHE A 560 -0.01 -6.09 -13.89
C PHE A 560 -1.42 -6.00 -14.51
N VAL A 561 -2.19 -7.09 -14.45
CA VAL A 561 -3.60 -7.10 -14.87
C VAL A 561 -4.43 -6.19 -13.96
N ALA A 562 -4.33 -6.34 -12.63
CA ALA A 562 -5.09 -5.54 -11.66
C ALA A 562 -4.79 -4.03 -11.77
N SER A 563 -3.54 -3.68 -12.13
CA SER A 563 -3.13 -2.30 -12.36
C SER A 563 -3.52 -1.76 -13.74
N GLY A 564 -4.11 -2.59 -14.60
CA GLY A 564 -4.55 -2.22 -15.95
C GLY A 564 -3.42 -2.11 -16.98
N TYR A 565 -2.25 -2.69 -16.72
CA TYR A 565 -1.15 -2.73 -17.68
C TYR A 565 -1.36 -3.80 -18.75
N PHE A 566 -1.98 -4.93 -18.38
CA PHE A 566 -2.37 -5.98 -19.32
C PHE A 566 -3.89 -6.04 -19.47
N VAL A 567 -4.35 -6.28 -20.68
CA VAL A 567 -5.74 -6.63 -20.96
C VAL A 567 -5.84 -8.15 -20.89
N LEU A 568 -6.75 -8.68 -20.07
CA LEU A 568 -7.03 -10.12 -20.06
C LEU A 568 -7.40 -10.54 -21.48
N PRO A 569 -6.81 -11.62 -22.03
CA PRO A 569 -7.31 -12.17 -23.28
C PRO A 569 -8.80 -12.44 -23.10
N ALA A 570 -9.65 -11.85 -23.95
CA ALA A 570 -11.03 -12.30 -24.07
C ALA A 570 -10.96 -13.81 -24.26
N ALA A 571 -11.62 -14.57 -23.38
CA ALA A 571 -11.53 -16.03 -23.36
C ALA A 571 -11.63 -16.55 -24.80
N ARG A 572 -10.56 -17.18 -25.31
CA ARG A 572 -10.61 -17.86 -26.60
C ARG A 572 -11.64 -18.97 -26.47
N HIS A 573 -12.85 -18.71 -26.94
CA HIS A 573 -13.77 -19.74 -27.35
C HIS A 573 -13.18 -20.37 -28.61
N ASP A 574 -12.28 -21.35 -28.43
CA ASP A 574 -11.92 -22.25 -29.52
C ASP A 574 -13.12 -23.18 -29.76
N SER A 575 -13.99 -22.80 -30.68
CA SER A 575 -14.64 -23.71 -31.65
C SER A 575 -15.64 -22.95 -32.53
N LEU A 576 -15.49 -23.17 -33.85
CA LEU A 576 -16.47 -22.93 -34.91
C LEU A 576 -16.87 -21.47 -35.19
N GLN A 577 -16.20 -20.84 -36.16
CA GLN A 577 -16.82 -20.58 -37.47
C GLN A 577 -15.81 -19.93 -38.44
N SER A 578 -15.59 -20.66 -39.53
CA SER A 578 -15.04 -20.17 -40.79
C SER A 578 -15.96 -19.13 -41.44
N GLY A 579 -15.35 -18.09 -42.01
CA GLY A 579 -15.94 -17.30 -43.09
C GLY A 579 -16.76 -16.08 -42.66
N ILE A 580 -16.20 -14.89 -42.88
CA ILE A 580 -16.75 -13.83 -43.76
C ILE A 580 -15.82 -12.61 -43.67
N ALA A 581 -15.48 -12.08 -44.83
CA ALA A 581 -14.62 -10.94 -45.06
C ALA A 581 -15.26 -9.59 -44.67
N GLU A 582 -14.39 -8.60 -44.49
CA GLU A 582 -14.56 -7.16 -44.72
C GLU A 582 -15.84 -6.46 -44.25
N ARG A 583 -15.67 -5.52 -43.31
CA ARG A 583 -15.96 -4.09 -43.55
C ARG A 583 -15.37 -3.20 -42.45
N ASN A 584 -14.44 -2.34 -42.85
CA ASN A 584 -14.13 -1.10 -42.16
C ASN A 584 -15.35 -0.18 -42.25
N ASP A 585 -15.93 0.19 -41.12
CA ASP A 585 -16.55 1.51 -40.90
C ASP A 585 -16.93 1.65 -39.41
N TYR A 586 -16.17 2.46 -38.67
CA TYR A 586 -16.58 2.93 -37.35
C TYR A 586 -17.07 4.38 -37.48
N PRO A 587 -18.35 4.68 -37.15
CA PRO A 587 -18.79 6.05 -37.01
C PRO A 587 -18.21 6.65 -35.72
N ARG A 588 -17.63 7.85 -35.86
CA ARG A 588 -17.21 8.73 -34.76
C ARG A 588 -18.37 8.93 -33.77
N CYS A 589 -18.26 8.37 -32.56
CA CYS A 589 -19.13 8.74 -31.46
C CYS A 589 -18.52 9.91 -30.69
N LYS A 590 -19.21 11.07 -30.76
CA LYS A 590 -18.90 12.27 -29.97
C LYS A 590 -19.08 11.94 -28.49
N SER A 591 -18.04 12.18 -27.69
CA SER A 591 -18.10 12.05 -26.23
C SER A 591 -18.93 13.20 -25.63
N ASN A 592 -20.22 12.96 -25.42
CA ASN A 592 -21.01 13.74 -24.46
C ASN A 592 -20.85 13.11 -23.08
N SER A 593 -20.46 13.93 -22.11
CA SER A 593 -20.46 13.60 -20.69
C SER A 593 -21.89 13.39 -20.19
N GLN A 594 -22.33 12.14 -20.03
CA GLN A 594 -23.53 11.79 -19.26
C GLN A 594 -23.31 10.48 -18.50
N SER A 595 -22.99 10.58 -17.21
CA SER A 595 -22.98 9.46 -16.25
C SER A 595 -24.18 9.51 -15.31
N ALA A 596 -25.36 9.92 -15.81
CA ALA A 596 -26.56 10.19 -15.01
C ALA A 596 -27.75 9.20 -15.17
N PRO A 597 -28.01 8.51 -16.30
CA PRO A 597 -29.28 7.79 -16.46
C PRO A 597 -29.43 6.53 -15.60
N CYS A 598 -28.33 5.82 -15.32
CA CYS A 598 -28.37 4.52 -14.64
C CYS A 598 -28.70 4.62 -13.14
N MET A 599 -28.22 5.67 -12.48
CA MET A 599 -28.48 5.89 -11.05
C MET A 599 -29.94 6.31 -10.77
N GLU A 600 -30.58 7.07 -11.66
CA GLU A 600 -31.97 7.50 -11.48
C GLU A 600 -32.97 6.33 -11.63
N VAL A 601 -32.73 5.45 -12.60
CA VAL A 601 -33.55 4.24 -12.82
C VAL A 601 -33.42 3.28 -11.63
N LEU A 602 -32.20 3.10 -11.10
CA LEU A 602 -31.95 2.28 -9.92
C LEU A 602 -32.66 2.79 -8.66
N HIS A 603 -32.63 4.11 -8.42
CA HIS A 603 -33.32 4.70 -7.28
C HIS A 603 -34.82 4.45 -7.36
N LYS A 604 -35.43 4.54 -8.54
CA LYS A 604 -36.88 4.33 -8.73
C LYS A 604 -37.31 2.88 -8.43
N GLU A 605 -36.55 1.89 -8.89
CA GLU A 605 -36.91 0.47 -8.65
C GLU A 605 -36.70 0.06 -7.18
N LEU A 606 -35.63 0.53 -6.53
CA LEU A 606 -35.38 0.26 -5.11
C LEU A 606 -36.41 0.93 -4.19
N LEU A 607 -36.85 2.16 -4.53
CA LEU A 607 -37.93 2.85 -3.83
C LEU A 607 -39.28 2.13 -3.98
N THR A 608 -39.56 1.62 -5.19
CA THR A 608 -40.78 0.84 -5.45
C THR A 608 -40.79 -0.46 -4.66
N ALA A 609 -39.66 -1.19 -4.61
CA ALA A 609 -39.55 -2.41 -3.81
C ALA A 609 -39.78 -2.14 -2.31
N ALA A 610 -39.18 -1.08 -1.76
CA ALA A 610 -39.39 -0.70 -0.36
C ALA A 610 -40.86 -0.39 -0.04
N GLY A 611 -41.56 0.36 -0.91
CA GLY A 611 -42.99 0.65 -0.74
C GLY A 611 -43.87 -0.61 -0.73
N VAL A 612 -43.60 -1.56 -1.63
CA VAL A 612 -44.33 -2.84 -1.72
C VAL A 612 -44.10 -3.71 -0.47
N ALA A 613 -42.87 -3.72 0.07
CA ALA A 613 -42.55 -4.46 1.30
C ALA A 613 -43.30 -3.90 2.52
N SER A 614 -43.37 -2.56 2.67
CA SER A 614 -44.09 -1.93 3.77
C SER A 614 -45.59 -2.19 3.69
N LEU A 615 -46.20 -2.06 2.50
CA LEU A 615 -47.62 -2.36 2.29
C LEU A 615 -47.94 -3.84 2.56
N GLY A 616 -47.12 -4.75 2.04
CA GLY A 616 -47.26 -6.19 2.26
C GLY A 616 -47.16 -6.58 3.74
N GLY A 617 -46.23 -5.98 4.48
CA GLY A 617 -46.06 -6.22 5.92
C GLY A 617 -47.29 -5.81 6.74
N MET A 618 -47.88 -4.65 6.45
CA MET A 618 -49.09 -4.21 7.16
C MET A 618 -50.32 -5.07 6.84
N MET A 619 -50.48 -5.48 5.57
CA MET A 619 -51.55 -6.40 5.18
C MET A 619 -51.38 -7.78 5.81
N ALA A 620 -50.14 -8.23 5.99
CA ALA A 620 -49.83 -9.49 6.66
C ALA A 620 -50.21 -9.47 8.14
N VAL A 621 -50.08 -8.33 8.84
CA VAL A 621 -50.40 -8.20 10.27
C VAL A 621 -51.89 -7.96 10.52
N HIS A 622 -52.54 -7.05 9.77
CA HIS A 622 -53.85 -6.53 10.18
C HIS A 622 -55.09 -7.20 9.55
N GLY A 623 -54.94 -8.11 8.57
CA GLY A 623 -56.08 -8.85 8.00
C GLY A 623 -57.07 -7.99 7.18
N PRO A 624 -58.31 -8.46 6.90
CA PRO A 624 -59.32 -7.73 6.13
C PRO A 624 -59.79 -6.47 6.87
N TRP A 625 -59.98 -5.37 6.15
CA TRP A 625 -60.35 -4.05 6.71
C TRP A 625 -61.84 -3.78 6.46
N PRO A 626 -62.75 -3.84 7.46
CA PRO A 626 -64.14 -3.45 7.25
C PRO A 626 -64.56 -2.26 8.14
N SER A 627 -63.65 -1.38 8.58
CA SER A 627 -64.04 -0.17 9.33
C SER A 627 -63.39 1.10 8.76
N LEU A 628 -64.10 2.22 8.92
CA LEU A 628 -63.71 3.56 8.47
C LEU A 628 -62.38 4.04 9.12
N GLU A 629 -62.05 3.54 10.32
CA GLU A 629 -60.74 3.72 10.98
C GLU A 629 -59.60 3.12 10.16
N GLY A 630 -59.91 2.11 9.36
CA GLY A 630 -58.95 1.51 8.47
C GLY A 630 -58.51 2.42 7.30
N LEU A 631 -59.41 3.25 6.77
CA LEU A 631 -59.03 4.18 5.72
C LEU A 631 -58.09 5.28 6.25
N THR A 632 -58.24 5.70 7.52
CA THR A 632 -57.31 6.64 8.14
C THR A 632 -55.92 6.06 8.32
N SER A 633 -55.78 4.77 8.68
CA SER A 633 -54.45 4.16 8.82
C SER A 633 -53.73 3.98 7.48
N LEU A 634 -54.45 3.97 6.33
CA LEU A 634 -53.84 3.95 5.00
C LEU A 634 -53.15 5.29 4.67
N GLU A 635 -53.75 6.42 5.07
CA GLU A 635 -53.13 7.74 4.92
C GLU A 635 -51.86 7.84 5.78
N TRP A 636 -51.92 7.32 7.02
CA TRP A 636 -50.78 7.25 7.92
C TRP A 636 -49.69 6.29 7.45
N ALA A 637 -50.08 5.16 6.84
CA ALA A 637 -49.17 4.22 6.20
C ALA A 637 -48.44 4.88 5.02
N CYS A 638 -49.15 5.63 4.18
CA CYS A 638 -48.56 6.41 3.10
C CYS A 638 -47.59 7.47 3.64
N LEU A 639 -47.96 8.19 4.70
CA LEU A 639 -47.07 9.16 5.39
C LEU A 639 -45.83 8.47 5.99
N ALA A 640 -45.98 7.35 6.69
CA ALA A 640 -44.87 6.59 7.26
C ALA A 640 -43.92 6.05 6.19
N VAL A 641 -44.44 5.62 5.04
CA VAL A 641 -43.64 5.25 3.86
C VAL A 641 -42.89 6.47 3.32
N VAL A 642 -43.55 7.63 3.18
CA VAL A 642 -42.90 8.88 2.74
C VAL A 642 -41.77 9.29 3.68
N PHE A 643 -41.98 9.24 5.00
CA PHE A 643 -40.94 9.57 5.98
C PHE A 643 -39.81 8.54 6.01
N THR A 644 -40.12 7.25 5.85
CA THR A 644 -39.09 6.19 5.75
C THR A 644 -38.26 6.35 4.50
N VAL A 645 -38.89 6.68 3.37
CA VAL A 645 -38.23 7.01 2.10
C VAL A 645 -37.38 8.27 2.23
N ALA A 646 -37.91 9.34 2.81
CA ALA A 646 -37.17 10.58 3.06
C ALA A 646 -35.95 10.35 3.97
N ARG A 647 -36.11 9.53 5.03
CA ARG A 647 -35.02 9.11 5.91
C ARG A 647 -33.95 8.35 5.15
N CYS A 648 -34.33 7.40 4.30
CA CYS A 648 -33.40 6.62 3.48
C CYS A 648 -32.65 7.51 2.47
N LEU A 649 -33.34 8.42 1.80
CA LEU A 649 -32.75 9.36 0.83
C LEU A 649 -31.82 10.37 1.50
N LEU A 650 -32.21 10.91 2.66
CA LEU A 650 -31.36 11.83 3.43
C LEU A 650 -30.11 11.11 3.95
N THR A 651 -30.28 9.89 4.46
CA THR A 651 -29.15 9.03 4.89
C THR A 651 -28.22 8.77 3.72
N GLN A 652 -28.74 8.41 2.54
CA GLN A 652 -27.91 8.21 1.34
C GLN A 652 -27.22 9.49 0.89
N LYS A 653 -27.89 10.65 0.91
CA LYS A 653 -27.30 11.94 0.52
C LYS A 653 -26.17 12.36 1.48
N VAL A 654 -26.35 12.16 2.78
CA VAL A 654 -25.33 12.41 3.82
C VAL A 654 -24.18 11.38 3.76
N MET A 655 -24.48 10.14 3.38
CA MET A 655 -23.47 9.08 3.22
C MET A 655 -22.81 9.08 1.83
N SER A 656 -23.34 9.85 0.86
CA SER A 656 -22.77 9.96 -0.48
C SER A 656 -21.44 10.73 -0.42
N PRO A 657 -20.33 10.14 -0.89
CA PRO A 657 -19.01 10.71 -0.67
C PRO A 657 -18.80 11.91 -1.60
N ALA A 658 -18.84 13.13 -1.08
CA ALA A 658 -18.42 14.29 -1.85
C ALA A 658 -16.92 14.19 -2.26
N GLN A 659 -16.09 13.47 -1.48
CA GLN A 659 -14.64 13.35 -1.68
C GLN A 659 -14.03 12.01 -1.16
N GLY A 660 -14.81 10.93 -1.13
CA GLY A 660 -14.29 9.59 -0.81
C GLY A 660 -14.04 9.24 0.66
N ARG A 661 -14.36 10.10 1.63
CA ARG A 661 -14.37 9.75 3.07
C ARG A 661 -15.79 9.50 3.59
N ARG A 662 -16.03 8.34 4.19
CA ARG A 662 -17.29 8.01 4.88
C ARG A 662 -17.34 8.68 6.25
N PRO A 663 -18.44 9.34 6.65
CA PRO A 663 -18.53 9.95 7.98
C PRO A 663 -18.45 8.89 9.09
N GLY A 664 -17.77 9.23 10.20
CA GLY A 664 -17.59 8.31 11.32
C GLY A 664 -18.92 7.89 11.96
N ALA A 665 -19.01 6.64 12.42
CA ALA A 665 -20.26 6.05 12.94
C ALA A 665 -20.94 6.89 14.04
N LEU A 666 -20.17 7.61 14.85
CA LEU A 666 -20.70 8.47 15.91
C LEU A 666 -21.43 9.71 15.38
N ILE A 667 -20.94 10.29 14.27
CA ILE A 667 -21.54 11.47 13.62
C ILE A 667 -22.83 11.04 12.91
N VAL A 668 -22.81 9.89 12.24
CA VAL A 668 -23.98 9.29 11.59
C VAL A 668 -25.04 8.94 12.64
N SER A 669 -24.65 8.28 13.75
CA SER A 669 -25.57 8.01 14.86
C SER A 669 -26.18 9.28 15.43
N LYS A 670 -25.39 10.33 15.69
CA LYS A 670 -25.92 11.59 16.22
C LYS A 670 -26.96 12.22 15.29
N LEU A 671 -26.70 12.27 13.98
CA LEU A 671 -27.63 12.86 13.00
C LEU A 671 -28.88 12.01 12.78
N VAL A 672 -28.74 10.69 12.76
CA VAL A 672 -29.87 9.76 12.61
C VAL A 672 -30.72 9.70 13.88
N LEU A 673 -30.12 9.72 15.08
CA LEU A 673 -30.86 9.86 16.34
C LEU A 673 -31.57 11.20 16.43
N LEU A 674 -30.95 12.31 16.00
CA LEU A 674 -31.60 13.62 16.03
C LEU A 674 -32.83 13.64 15.11
N ALA A 675 -32.72 13.10 13.90
CA ALA A 675 -33.82 13.01 12.94
C ALA A 675 -34.92 12.01 13.36
N ALA A 676 -34.54 10.87 13.95
CA ALA A 676 -35.49 9.90 14.48
C ALA A 676 -36.23 10.44 15.72
N PHE A 677 -35.53 11.19 16.57
CA PHE A 677 -36.11 11.86 17.73
C PHE A 677 -37.10 12.95 17.32
N THR A 678 -36.78 13.79 16.33
CA THR A 678 -37.71 14.82 15.86
C THR A 678 -38.96 14.25 15.19
N VAL A 679 -38.83 13.21 14.36
CA VAL A 679 -39.98 12.59 13.67
C VAL A 679 -40.81 11.71 14.61
N GLY A 680 -40.16 10.97 15.51
CA GLY A 680 -40.85 10.14 16.50
C GLY A 680 -41.64 10.98 17.51
N ILE A 681 -41.07 12.11 17.95
CA ILE A 681 -41.77 13.05 18.83
C ILE A 681 -42.93 13.73 18.11
N GLU A 682 -42.79 14.17 16.86
CA GLU A 682 -43.90 14.81 16.13
C GLU A 682 -45.11 13.87 15.90
N LEU A 683 -44.87 12.59 15.58
CA LEU A 683 -45.95 11.61 15.42
C LEU A 683 -46.59 11.18 16.75
N SER A 684 -45.79 10.98 17.81
CA SER A 684 -46.32 10.61 19.13
C SER A 684 -47.04 11.76 19.85
N LEU A 685 -46.57 13.01 19.67
CA LEU A 685 -47.23 14.19 20.21
C LEU A 685 -48.52 14.54 19.45
N TYR A 686 -48.71 14.08 18.21
CA TYR A 686 -49.96 14.33 17.47
C TYR A 686 -51.04 13.27 17.75
N ASN A 687 -50.69 11.99 17.89
CA ASN A 687 -51.68 10.91 18.06
C ASN A 687 -52.10 10.65 19.51
N GLU A 688 -51.20 10.80 20.50
CA GLU A 688 -51.51 10.53 21.92
C GLU A 688 -50.91 11.58 22.87
N TRP A 689 -51.04 12.86 22.51
CA TRP A 689 -50.59 13.98 23.35
C TRP A 689 -51.02 13.81 24.82
N HIS A 690 -52.29 13.47 25.05
CA HIS A 690 -52.84 13.31 26.40
C HIS A 690 -52.24 12.15 27.21
N GLY A 691 -51.81 11.07 26.55
CA GLY A 691 -51.23 9.89 27.21
C GLY A 691 -49.90 10.21 27.90
N PHE A 692 -49.01 10.91 27.21
CA PHE A 692 -47.70 11.29 27.76
C PHE A 692 -47.79 12.30 28.90
N TRP A 693 -48.73 13.25 28.83
CA TRP A 693 -48.98 14.21 29.91
C TRP A 693 -49.65 13.58 31.14
N SER A 694 -50.26 12.40 31.01
CA SER A 694 -50.88 11.67 32.12
C SER A 694 -49.90 10.78 32.90
N ILE A 695 -48.71 10.48 32.35
CA ILE A 695 -47.70 9.59 32.97
C ILE A 695 -47.31 10.03 34.40
N PRO A 696 -47.10 11.33 34.72
CA PRO A 696 -46.79 11.77 36.07
C PRO A 696 -47.91 11.51 37.08
N TRP A 697 -49.15 11.39 36.61
CA TRP A 697 -50.36 11.22 37.42
C TRP A 697 -50.79 9.75 37.56
N LEU A 698 -50.02 8.81 36.98
CA LEU A 698 -50.24 7.38 37.18
C LEU A 698 -49.89 6.98 38.63
N PRO A 699 -50.56 5.98 39.23
CA PRO A 699 -50.33 5.58 40.63
C PRO A 699 -48.89 5.16 40.93
N ARG A 700 -48.13 4.72 39.91
CA ARG A 700 -46.72 4.32 39.99
C ARG A 700 -45.96 4.80 38.75
N PRO A 701 -45.57 6.09 38.69
CA PRO A 701 -44.98 6.67 37.49
C PRO A 701 -43.52 6.22 37.31
N GLY A 702 -42.78 6.01 38.40
CA GLY A 702 -41.35 5.63 38.35
C GLY A 702 -41.03 4.33 37.59
N PRO A 703 -41.77 3.23 37.78
CA PRO A 703 -41.63 2.02 36.97
C PRO A 703 -41.94 2.24 35.48
N VAL A 704 -42.96 3.04 35.16
CA VAL A 704 -43.36 3.33 33.79
C VAL A 704 -42.29 4.18 33.09
N PHE A 705 -41.76 5.22 33.75
CA PHE A 705 -40.64 6.00 33.23
C PHE A 705 -39.38 5.16 32.99
N ARG A 706 -39.07 4.22 33.90
CA ARG A 706 -37.94 3.30 33.71
C ARG A 706 -38.16 2.37 32.52
N LEU A 707 -39.37 1.86 32.35
CA LEU A 707 -39.70 1.00 31.21
C LEU A 707 -39.61 1.76 29.88
N VAL A 708 -40.15 2.99 29.81
CA VAL A 708 -40.05 3.85 28.63
C VAL A 708 -38.59 4.20 28.32
N ALA A 709 -37.78 4.49 29.34
CA ALA A 709 -36.35 4.75 29.15
C ALA A 709 -35.59 3.52 28.63
N VAL A 710 -35.90 2.33 29.15
CA VAL A 710 -35.31 1.06 28.67
C VAL A 710 -35.72 0.79 27.23
N ILE A 711 -36.99 0.98 26.87
CA ILE A 711 -37.48 0.83 25.50
C ILE A 711 -36.76 1.81 24.56
N GLY A 712 -36.60 3.08 24.96
CA GLY A 712 -35.85 4.07 24.18
C GLY A 712 -34.38 3.71 24.00
N ILE A 713 -33.71 3.14 25.01
CA ILE A 713 -32.32 2.65 24.89
C ILE A 713 -32.25 1.45 23.96
N CYS A 714 -33.18 0.49 24.07
CA CYS A 714 -33.24 -0.67 23.19
C CYS A 714 -33.48 -0.28 21.73
N ASP A 715 -34.36 0.68 21.47
CA ASP A 715 -34.64 1.18 20.13
C ASP A 715 -33.43 1.94 19.56
N ALA A 716 -32.77 2.77 20.37
CA ALA A 716 -31.52 3.42 19.97
C ALA A 716 -30.42 2.40 19.61
N CYS A 717 -30.26 1.33 20.40
CA CYS A 717 -29.33 0.24 20.12
C CYS A 717 -29.72 -0.53 18.84
N SER A 718 -31.01 -0.76 18.60
CA SER A 718 -31.53 -1.38 17.37
C SER A 718 -31.24 -0.52 16.14
N VAL A 719 -31.46 0.79 16.22
CA VAL A 719 -31.15 1.76 15.14
C VAL A 719 -29.64 1.83 14.88
N ILE A 720 -28.80 1.80 15.92
CA ILE A 720 -27.34 1.74 15.77
C ILE A 720 -26.91 0.42 15.12
N GLY A 721 -27.51 -0.70 15.54
CA GLY A 721 -27.28 -2.03 14.99
C GLY A 721 -27.68 -2.13 13.52
N THR A 722 -28.87 -1.65 13.17
CA THR A 722 -29.32 -1.56 11.77
C THR A 722 -28.47 -0.60 10.98
N THR A 723 -28.06 0.56 11.49
CA THR A 723 -27.19 1.50 10.76
C THR A 723 -25.79 0.90 10.51
N ARG A 724 -25.24 0.14 11.47
CA ARG A 724 -24.00 -0.64 11.31
C ARG A 724 -24.17 -1.79 10.32
N LEU A 725 -25.31 -2.47 10.34
CA LEU A 725 -25.67 -3.50 9.37
C LEU A 725 -25.78 -2.89 7.97
N ILE A 726 -26.43 -1.73 7.82
CA ILE A 726 -26.54 -0.95 6.58
C ILE A 726 -25.17 -0.52 6.02
N GLN A 727 -24.19 -0.27 6.89
CA GLN A 727 -22.80 0.00 6.51
C GLN A 727 -22.05 -1.23 5.99
N ILE A 728 -22.49 -2.45 6.38
CA ILE A 728 -21.85 -3.73 6.06
C ILE A 728 -22.60 -4.46 4.91
N THR A 729 -23.91 -4.28 4.81
CA THR A 729 -24.84 -4.87 3.84
C THR A 729 -25.89 -3.81 3.46
N SER A 730 -26.16 -3.59 2.17
CA SER A 730 -26.93 -2.43 1.67
C SER A 730 -28.22 -2.10 2.45
N ALA A 731 -28.54 -0.80 2.58
CA ALA A 731 -29.71 -0.25 3.28
C ALA A 731 -31.05 -1.00 3.09
N ALA A 732 -31.26 -1.56 1.90
CA ALA A 732 -32.48 -2.28 1.54
C ALA A 732 -32.62 -3.67 2.18
N PHE A 733 -31.54 -4.31 2.62
CA PHE A 733 -31.60 -5.60 3.33
C PHE A 733 -32.23 -5.44 4.73
N GLY A 734 -32.03 -4.28 5.37
CA GLY A 734 -32.71 -3.92 6.62
C GLY A 734 -34.22 -3.76 6.43
N ALA A 735 -34.67 -3.25 5.28
CA ALA A 735 -36.09 -3.15 4.96
C ALA A 735 -36.73 -4.53 4.67
N LEU A 736 -35.95 -5.51 4.20
CA LEU A 736 -36.38 -6.90 3.98
C LEU A 736 -36.42 -7.75 5.25
N LEU A 737 -35.69 -7.35 6.31
CA LEU A 737 -35.74 -8.00 7.62
C LEU A 737 -37.06 -7.75 8.35
N VAL A 738 -37.73 -6.62 8.09
CA VAL A 738 -39.04 -6.32 8.69
C VAL A 738 -40.10 -7.36 8.27
N PRO A 739 -40.29 -7.69 6.97
CA PRO A 739 -41.11 -8.82 6.55
C PRO A 739 -40.71 -10.15 7.18
N PHE A 740 -39.41 -10.46 7.26
CA PHE A 740 -38.96 -11.73 7.86
C PHE A 740 -39.32 -11.82 9.34
N HIS A 741 -39.20 -10.73 10.08
CA HIS A 741 -39.64 -10.60 11.47
C HIS A 741 -41.16 -10.74 11.60
N THR A 742 -41.93 -10.17 10.66
CA THR A 742 -43.40 -10.32 10.59
C THR A 742 -43.81 -11.76 10.29
N VAL A 743 -43.09 -12.46 9.41
CA VAL A 743 -43.32 -13.90 9.09
C VAL A 743 -42.92 -14.81 10.25
N THR A 744 -42.04 -14.38 11.16
CA THR A 744 -41.70 -15.14 12.37
C THR A 744 -42.63 -14.86 13.55
N LEU A 745 -43.20 -13.66 13.67
CA LEU A 745 -44.17 -13.32 14.71
C LEU A 745 -45.59 -13.83 14.42
N LEU A 746 -46.03 -13.80 13.16
CA LEU A 746 -47.38 -14.23 12.78
C LEU A 746 -47.72 -15.67 13.21
N PRO A 747 -46.84 -16.68 13.06
CA PRO A 747 -47.10 -18.03 13.57
C PRO A 747 -47.17 -18.11 15.09
N ILE A 748 -46.50 -17.18 15.80
CA ILE A 748 -46.43 -17.15 17.26
C ILE A 748 -47.68 -16.49 17.86
N GLU A 749 -48.18 -15.42 17.23
CA GLU A 749 -49.44 -14.77 17.63
C GLU A 749 -50.69 -15.49 17.08
N SER A 750 -50.60 -16.19 15.94
CA SER A 750 -51.72 -16.92 15.32
C SER A 750 -52.02 -18.28 15.95
N LEU A 751 -51.41 -18.63 17.08
CA LEU A 751 -51.75 -19.86 17.79
C LEU A 751 -53.22 -19.90 18.25
N ASN A 752 -53.96 -18.78 18.16
CA ASN A 752 -55.39 -18.69 18.52
C ASN A 752 -56.33 -17.99 17.49
N SER A 753 -55.93 -17.72 16.24
CA SER A 753 -56.84 -17.09 15.24
C SER A 753 -56.63 -17.56 13.79
N SER A 754 -57.70 -17.60 12.99
CA SER A 754 -57.65 -18.03 11.58
C SER A 754 -57.02 -16.97 10.67
N ILE A 755 -56.00 -17.36 9.91
CA ILE A 755 -55.30 -16.49 8.95
C ILE A 755 -56.18 -16.26 7.71
N SER A 756 -56.48 -14.99 7.39
CA SER A 756 -57.32 -14.65 6.24
C SER A 756 -56.54 -14.66 4.90
N VAL A 757 -57.27 -14.70 3.78
CA VAL A 757 -56.68 -14.60 2.42
C VAL A 757 -55.89 -13.30 2.22
N ILE A 758 -56.25 -12.22 2.91
CA ILE A 758 -55.55 -10.92 2.81
C ILE A 758 -54.19 -10.96 3.52
N ASN A 759 -54.07 -11.71 4.62
CA ASN A 759 -52.78 -11.93 5.27
C ASN A 759 -51.82 -12.70 4.32
N TRP A 760 -52.35 -13.69 3.60
CA TRP A 760 -51.61 -14.41 2.57
C TRP A 760 -51.20 -13.51 1.40
N LEU A 761 -52.07 -12.58 0.98
CA LEU A 761 -51.74 -11.60 -0.05
C LEU A 761 -50.60 -10.65 0.41
N GLY A 762 -50.61 -10.21 1.67
CA GLY A 762 -49.53 -9.42 2.26
C GLY A 762 -48.19 -10.16 2.25
N LEU A 763 -48.20 -11.44 2.59
CA LEU A 763 -47.05 -12.35 2.49
C LEU A 763 -46.51 -12.45 1.05
N VAL A 764 -47.40 -12.62 0.07
CA VAL A 764 -47.03 -12.67 -1.35
C VAL A 764 -46.41 -11.36 -1.82
N LEU A 765 -46.93 -10.22 -1.39
CA LEU A 765 -46.37 -8.91 -1.71
C LEU A 765 -44.97 -8.72 -1.11
N CYS A 766 -44.74 -9.18 0.12
CA CYS A 766 -43.42 -9.19 0.75
C CYS A 766 -42.40 -10.02 -0.04
N VAL A 767 -42.80 -11.22 -0.49
CA VAL A 767 -41.94 -12.08 -1.33
C VAL A 767 -41.70 -11.44 -2.70
N THR A 768 -42.72 -10.84 -3.29
CA THR A 768 -42.61 -10.15 -4.59
C THR A 768 -41.66 -8.96 -4.52
N SER A 769 -41.72 -8.17 -3.45
CA SER A 769 -40.75 -7.09 -3.19
C SER A 769 -39.32 -7.62 -3.10
N ALA A 770 -39.10 -8.74 -2.41
CA ALA A 770 -37.78 -9.37 -2.34
C ALA A 770 -37.26 -9.75 -3.73
N VAL A 771 -38.10 -10.33 -4.58
CA VAL A 771 -37.75 -10.69 -5.97
C VAL A 771 -37.44 -9.43 -6.80
N MET A 772 -38.27 -8.40 -6.72
CA MET A 772 -38.04 -7.11 -7.40
C MET A 772 -36.70 -6.50 -6.96
N TYR A 773 -36.38 -6.54 -5.66
CA TYR A 773 -35.11 -6.08 -5.12
C TYR A 773 -33.92 -6.87 -5.70
N PHE A 774 -33.97 -8.20 -5.70
CA PHE A 774 -32.88 -9.01 -6.22
C PHE A 774 -32.67 -8.78 -7.73
N LYS A 775 -33.74 -8.55 -8.48
CA LYS A 775 -33.69 -8.22 -9.91
C LYS A 775 -33.07 -6.84 -10.17
N ALA A 776 -33.49 -5.81 -9.42
CA ALA A 776 -32.91 -4.47 -9.50
C ALA A 776 -31.43 -4.44 -9.05
N ARG A 777 -31.05 -5.31 -8.11
CA ARG A 777 -29.65 -5.46 -7.69
C ARG A 777 -28.82 -6.17 -8.77
N GLN A 778 -29.37 -7.19 -9.44
CA GLN A 778 -28.68 -7.84 -10.56
C GLN A 778 -28.37 -6.85 -11.68
N SER A 779 -29.30 -5.96 -12.04
CA SER A 779 -29.05 -4.96 -13.09
C SER A 779 -27.94 -3.95 -12.73
N THR A 780 -27.72 -3.65 -11.44
CA THR A 780 -26.58 -2.82 -11.00
C THR A 780 -25.24 -3.54 -10.99
N ALA A 781 -25.26 -4.86 -10.79
CA ALA A 781 -24.06 -5.66 -10.76
C ALA A 781 -23.43 -5.80 -12.15
N GLU A 782 -24.23 -5.61 -13.22
CA GLU A 782 -23.80 -5.68 -14.62
C GLU A 782 -23.11 -4.39 -15.14
N HIS A 783 -23.19 -3.26 -14.40
CA HIS A 783 -22.49 -2.01 -14.72
C HIS A 783 -21.73 -1.42 -13.52
N PRO A 784 -20.55 -1.97 -13.16
CA PRO A 784 -19.74 -1.47 -12.06
C PRO A 784 -18.94 -0.23 -12.49
N ALA A 785 -19.61 0.93 -12.57
CA ALA A 785 -18.89 2.20 -12.62
C ALA A 785 -18.38 2.54 -11.20
N GLY A 786 -17.10 2.23 -10.94
CA GLY A 786 -16.23 3.12 -10.17
C GLY A 786 -16.20 3.04 -8.64
N TYR A 787 -16.39 1.87 -8.01
CA TYR A 787 -16.24 1.73 -6.54
C TYR A 787 -15.38 0.54 -6.09
N SER A 788 -14.19 0.40 -6.66
CA SER A 788 -13.15 -0.47 -6.07
C SER A 788 -11.78 -0.14 -6.68
N THR A 789 -11.14 0.91 -6.15
CA THR A 789 -9.68 1.12 -6.15
C THR A 789 -9.35 2.32 -5.25
N LEU A 790 -8.58 2.01 -4.21
CA LEU A 790 -8.05 2.81 -3.07
C LEU A 790 -7.29 4.11 -3.51
N PRO A 791 -6.74 5.01 -2.62
CA PRO A 791 -6.08 4.62 -1.37
C PRO A 791 -5.96 5.75 -0.29
N PRO A 792 -4.95 5.73 0.62
CA PRO A 792 -5.11 6.13 2.01
C PRO A 792 -4.87 7.64 2.22
N HIS A 793 -5.59 8.22 3.17
CA HIS A 793 -5.26 9.51 3.76
C HIS A 793 -5.47 9.44 5.26
#